data_AF-A0A261KQ37-F1
#
_entry.id   AF-A0A261KQ37-F1
#
_cell.length_a   1.000
_cell.length_b   1.000
_cell.length_c   1.000
_cell.angle_alpha   90.00
_cell.angle_beta   90.00
_cell.angle_gamma   90.00
#
_symmetry.space_group_name_H-M   'P 1'
#
loop_
_entity.id
_entity.type
_entity.pdbx_description
1 polymer ?
#
loop_
_entity_poly.entity_id
_entity_poly.type
_entity_poly.pdbx_seq_one_letter_code
_entity_poly.pdbx_strand_id
1 'polypeptide(L)'
;MTQTATRFYLKIQQVEKLCLFELAWGMGQQLTVSLPYPESLTISYQDWQRNYLNFYHKALRGRVVNTGKLTRQVDWHQKLVQAEAKLLCEFHRWLRHEELYDIRAFIAQAAKQKTETLPSQHKTHVSTVDIFITCNSQELCRLPWEAWEITEFAACSKIRIARQPINIRNTTVNYKFERRRSKARVLAILGDDTGLNFQADKDAVKSLSPIAEVEFVGWQPQESQAELKEKIVKAITDERGWDILFFAGHSNETLNTGGEIAIAPGTTLSITEISQPLTIAKQRGLQFAIFNSCCGLSIANALIDLGLSQVAVMREAIHNKVAQEFLVRFLQSLAEYKDVHESLLSACQFLKLEKNLTYPSTYLIPSLFRHPEAPLFCLQPSSLKHKLKRWLPTKREAMALSALILCSWQLSTQRFLIEKRVLVQAMYRQYSNQVEKQNSPPVLLVEIDEDSIKKAKISDPVPMDRSYMAKIIEQLTTINAKIIGIDYLLDRYQPENDKKLAQILRSSIEKQNTWFVFATSQNHAGGWFEPLPELASPKWRLQGNVRLVGYGRYVTHVTLLPSQDSSKTPLPFGYLLAVAHLLNFEQSDNLLQPQISSSTNWLSQVKNHIAETTNKHFFDLSSSSSRLKSLTKFSYRLRQMWLHPIIDFSIPPEAIFVRLAAWQLLESSESELLAKTTLEKRPSIVIIAAGYKDAGLTPGEDNFPLPPAVSYWRSQKNPPDQSRAFTGGEVHAYLVHHFLKQRLVIPIPNLWLIGVAAVLGKGVVLMLDNSSNSKTQKKEIILLLLFLLTLIYGLVSLQIYISAAILLPWLLPSLTFWIYIFLYLINPKSSWGN
;
A
#
# COMPACT_ATOMS: atom_id res chain seq x y z
N MET A 1 23.76 4.32 -7.66
CA MET A 1 24.91 3.48 -7.31
C MET A 1 26.13 4.05 -8.02
N THR A 2 27.09 4.59 -7.29
CA THR A 2 28.37 5.06 -7.85
C THR A 2 29.26 3.85 -8.10
N GLN A 3 29.34 3.38 -9.34
CA GLN A 3 30.40 2.44 -9.73
C GLN A 3 31.74 3.15 -9.58
N THR A 4 32.56 2.73 -8.62
CA THR A 4 33.95 3.16 -8.47
C THR A 4 34.80 2.44 -9.50
N ALA A 5 34.79 2.90 -10.76
CA ALA A 5 35.70 2.42 -11.79
C ALA A 5 37.12 2.96 -11.53
N THR A 6 38.14 2.14 -11.71
CA THR A 6 39.53 2.62 -11.71
C THR A 6 39.77 3.33 -13.04
N ARG A 7 40.33 4.54 -13.02
CA ARG A 7 40.51 5.38 -14.22
C ARG A 7 42.00 5.50 -14.55
N PHE A 8 42.31 5.27 -15.82
CA PHE A 8 43.62 5.50 -16.42
C PHE A 8 43.49 6.53 -17.53
N TYR A 9 44.49 7.38 -17.66
CA TYR A 9 44.60 8.37 -18.71
C TYR A 9 45.81 8.02 -19.57
N LEU A 10 45.59 7.59 -20.80
CA LEU A 10 46.67 7.23 -21.72
C LEU A 10 46.79 8.30 -22.80
N LYS A 11 47.85 9.09 -22.71
CA LYS A 11 48.20 10.10 -23.70
C LYS A 11 49.20 9.52 -24.69
N ILE A 12 48.90 9.64 -25.98
CA ILE A 12 49.70 9.10 -27.07
C ILE A 12 50.10 10.26 -27.97
N GLN A 13 51.41 10.49 -28.06
CA GLN A 13 51.97 11.58 -28.84
C GLN A 13 52.91 11.03 -29.90
N GLN A 14 52.59 11.24 -31.17
CA GLN A 14 53.53 11.01 -32.25
C GLN A 14 54.42 12.23 -32.43
N VAL A 15 55.73 12.02 -32.34
CA VAL A 15 56.78 13.00 -32.66
C VAL A 15 57.72 12.33 -33.63
N GLU A 16 57.74 12.81 -34.87
CA GLU A 16 58.47 12.18 -35.98
C GLU A 16 58.11 10.69 -36.15
N LYS A 17 59.08 9.78 -35.96
CA LYS A 17 58.92 8.32 -36.06
C LYS A 17 58.74 7.63 -34.71
N LEU A 18 58.62 8.37 -33.61
CA LEU A 18 58.42 7.82 -32.28
C LEU A 18 57.01 8.14 -31.79
N CYS A 19 56.43 7.19 -31.05
CA CYS A 19 55.21 7.40 -30.30
C CYS A 19 55.51 7.29 -28.81
N LEU A 20 55.24 8.39 -28.10
CA LEU A 20 55.27 8.46 -26.65
C LEU A 20 53.91 8.03 -26.08
N PHE A 21 53.91 7.04 -25.21
CA PHE A 21 52.76 6.58 -24.44
C PHE A 21 52.97 6.99 -22.98
N GLU A 22 52.10 7.84 -22.47
CA GLU A 22 52.11 8.32 -21.09
C GLU A 22 50.81 7.88 -20.41
N LEU A 23 50.90 6.89 -19.52
CA LEU A 23 49.81 6.38 -18.71
C LEU A 23 49.82 7.08 -17.36
N ALA A 24 48.78 7.85 -17.04
CA ALA A 24 48.60 8.53 -15.75
C ALA A 24 47.40 7.99 -14.96
N TRP A 25 47.49 8.03 -13.63
CA TRP A 25 46.41 7.65 -12.71
C TRP A 25 46.55 8.33 -11.34
N GLY A 26 45.50 8.22 -10.51
CA GLY A 26 45.54 8.64 -9.12
C GLY A 26 45.85 10.12 -8.90
N MET A 27 46.78 10.40 -7.98
CA MET A 27 47.18 11.74 -7.53
C MET A 27 48.55 12.12 -8.12
N GLY A 28 48.71 11.94 -9.44
CA GLY A 28 49.94 12.32 -10.17
C GLY A 28 50.91 11.16 -10.44
N GLN A 29 50.48 9.91 -10.31
CA GLN A 29 51.28 8.78 -10.78
C GLN A 29 51.27 8.69 -12.31
N GLN A 30 52.43 8.39 -12.91
CA GLN A 30 52.57 8.23 -14.35
C GLN A 30 53.61 7.17 -14.71
N LEU A 31 53.43 6.56 -15.88
CA LEU A 31 54.34 5.63 -16.53
C LEU A 31 54.49 6.05 -17.99
N THR A 32 55.72 6.21 -18.45
CA THR A 32 56.00 6.74 -19.79
C THR A 32 56.88 5.77 -20.56
N VAL A 33 56.48 5.48 -21.79
CA VAL A 33 57.18 4.58 -22.72
C VAL A 33 57.27 5.28 -24.07
N SER A 34 58.40 5.16 -24.76
CA SER A 34 58.55 5.63 -26.14
C SER A 34 58.96 4.46 -27.01
N LEU A 35 58.25 4.25 -28.13
CA LEU A 35 58.56 3.21 -29.10
C LEU A 35 58.39 3.71 -30.54
N PRO A 36 59.05 3.09 -31.54
CA PRO A 36 58.87 3.43 -32.94
C PRO A 36 57.41 3.30 -33.41
N TYR A 37 56.93 4.30 -34.15
CA TYR A 37 55.65 4.23 -34.84
C TYR A 37 55.82 3.52 -36.20
N PRO A 38 55.15 2.38 -36.44
CA PRO A 38 55.30 1.65 -37.68
C PRO A 38 54.58 2.35 -38.84
N GLU A 39 55.34 2.82 -39.84
CA GLU A 39 54.76 3.42 -41.06
C GLU A 39 53.81 2.44 -41.79
N SER A 40 54.05 1.12 -41.66
CA SER A 40 53.16 0.06 -42.16
C SER A 40 51.75 0.12 -41.60
N LEU A 41 51.56 0.65 -40.39
CA LEU A 41 50.25 0.79 -39.76
C LEU A 41 49.42 1.87 -40.44
N THR A 42 50.01 3.04 -40.75
CA THR A 42 49.33 4.10 -41.51
C THR A 42 48.92 3.59 -42.89
N ILE A 43 49.81 2.88 -43.58
CA ILE A 43 49.53 2.31 -44.90
C ILE A 43 48.39 1.27 -44.81
N SER A 44 48.44 0.38 -43.82
CA SER A 44 47.41 -0.66 -43.64
C SER A 44 46.06 -0.06 -43.26
N TYR A 45 46.06 1.03 -42.48
CA TYR A 45 44.85 1.78 -42.16
C TYR A 45 44.24 2.45 -43.40
N GLN A 46 45.05 3.14 -44.22
CA GLN A 46 44.60 3.75 -45.47
C GLN A 46 44.08 2.71 -46.46
N ASP A 47 44.75 1.55 -46.56
CA ASP A 47 44.30 0.45 -47.41
C ASP A 47 42.97 -0.13 -46.92
N TRP A 48 42.85 -0.38 -45.61
CA TRP A 48 41.58 -0.81 -45.00
C TRP A 48 40.46 0.19 -45.28
N GLN A 49 40.68 1.49 -45.00
CA GLN A 49 39.69 2.54 -45.19
C GLN A 49 39.22 2.61 -46.65
N ARG A 50 40.15 2.55 -47.60
CA ARG A 50 39.83 2.54 -49.04
C ARG A 50 39.00 1.32 -49.43
N ASN A 51 39.39 0.12 -49.01
CA ASN A 51 38.63 -1.10 -49.30
C ASN A 51 37.26 -1.09 -48.63
N TYR A 52 37.17 -0.55 -47.41
CA TYR A 52 35.93 -0.36 -46.68
C TYR A 52 34.98 0.58 -47.43
N LEU A 53 35.45 1.75 -47.86
CA LEU A 53 34.64 2.70 -48.63
C LEU A 53 34.20 2.14 -49.98
N ASN A 54 35.06 1.36 -50.65
CA ASN A 54 34.71 0.68 -51.90
C ASN A 54 33.67 -0.42 -51.69
N PHE A 55 33.76 -1.19 -50.59
CA PHE A 55 32.75 -2.19 -50.25
C PHE A 55 31.40 -1.53 -49.95
N TYR A 56 31.39 -0.43 -49.19
CA TYR A 56 30.19 0.30 -48.79
C TYR A 56 29.81 1.49 -49.70
N HIS A 57 30.21 1.49 -50.97
CA HIS A 57 30.11 2.63 -51.90
C HIS A 57 28.70 3.20 -52.19
N LYS A 58 27.62 2.61 -51.64
CA LYS A 58 26.23 3.10 -51.78
C LYS A 58 25.65 3.45 -50.40
N ALA A 59 24.84 4.51 -50.32
CA ALA A 59 24.09 4.89 -49.12
C ALA A 59 24.96 5.09 -47.85
N LEU A 60 26.11 5.74 -47.99
CA LEU A 60 26.95 6.19 -46.87
C LEU A 60 26.41 7.48 -46.26
N ARG A 61 26.53 7.65 -44.94
CA ARG A 61 26.10 8.87 -44.22
C ARG A 61 27.15 10.01 -44.25
N GLY A 62 27.93 10.14 -45.33
CA GLY A 62 29.02 11.13 -45.48
C GLY A 62 29.36 11.42 -46.95
N ARG A 63 29.97 12.57 -47.26
CA ARG A 63 30.32 12.96 -48.64
C ARG A 63 31.59 12.25 -49.11
N VAL A 64 31.47 11.37 -50.11
CA VAL A 64 32.61 10.72 -50.76
C VAL A 64 33.08 11.57 -51.95
N VAL A 65 34.37 11.91 -52.01
CA VAL A 65 34.99 12.55 -53.18
C VAL A 65 35.08 11.50 -54.30
N ASN A 66 34.54 11.83 -55.48
CA ASN A 66 34.38 10.93 -56.63
C ASN A 66 35.58 9.99 -56.89
N THR A 67 35.42 8.69 -56.64
CA THR A 67 36.31 7.63 -57.15
C THR A 67 35.77 7.08 -58.47
N GLY A 68 36.55 7.25 -59.54
CA GLY A 68 36.20 6.89 -60.91
C GLY A 68 35.91 5.39 -61.11
N LYS A 69 34.97 5.11 -62.03
CA LYS A 69 34.58 3.77 -62.47
C LYS A 69 35.65 3.16 -63.39
N LEU A 70 36.19 2.01 -62.99
CA LEU A 70 36.76 1.02 -63.91
C LEU A 70 36.30 -0.38 -63.48
N THR A 71 35.63 -1.08 -64.40
CA THR A 71 35.04 -2.42 -64.24
C THR A 71 36.13 -3.48 -64.32
N ARG A 72 36.53 -4.00 -63.15
CA ARG A 72 37.04 -5.37 -62.98
C ARG A 72 36.20 -5.98 -61.86
N GLN A 73 35.76 -7.23 -62.00
CA GLN A 73 34.92 -7.91 -61.01
C GLN A 73 35.77 -8.22 -59.77
N VAL A 74 36.01 -7.20 -58.96
CA VAL A 74 36.82 -7.26 -57.75
C VAL A 74 35.93 -7.74 -56.61
N ASP A 75 36.31 -8.83 -55.96
CA ASP A 75 35.70 -9.24 -54.70
C ASP A 75 36.15 -8.29 -53.58
N TRP A 76 35.37 -7.21 -53.41
CA TRP A 76 35.59 -6.23 -52.35
C TRP A 76 35.38 -6.80 -50.96
N HIS A 77 34.60 -7.88 -50.79
CA HIS A 77 34.41 -8.53 -49.50
C HIS A 77 35.73 -9.17 -49.05
N GLN A 78 36.32 -10.02 -49.90
CA GLN A 78 37.59 -10.67 -49.60
C GLN A 78 38.70 -9.65 -49.35
N LYS A 79 38.78 -8.60 -50.18
CA LYS A 79 39.78 -7.52 -50.00
C LYS A 79 39.60 -6.77 -48.68
N LEU A 80 38.36 -6.47 -48.29
CA LEU A 80 38.08 -5.80 -47.02
C LEU A 80 38.48 -6.66 -45.83
N VAL A 81 38.12 -7.95 -45.83
CA VAL A 81 38.50 -8.90 -44.76
C VAL A 81 40.02 -9.05 -44.66
N GLN A 82 40.72 -9.13 -45.79
CA GLN A 82 42.19 -9.17 -45.81
C GLN A 82 42.82 -7.87 -45.29
N ALA A 83 42.29 -6.71 -45.71
CA ALA A 83 42.79 -5.42 -45.25
C ALA A 83 42.51 -5.19 -43.76
N GLU A 84 41.36 -5.63 -43.25
CA GLU A 84 41.03 -5.63 -41.81
C GLU A 84 42.02 -6.51 -41.03
N ALA A 85 42.24 -7.74 -41.47
CA ALA A 85 43.18 -8.65 -40.80
C ALA A 85 44.59 -8.08 -40.78
N LYS A 86 45.05 -7.47 -41.89
CA LYS A 86 46.35 -6.81 -41.97
C LYS A 86 46.45 -5.61 -41.03
N LEU A 87 45.44 -4.74 -41.03
CA LEU A 87 45.38 -3.58 -40.12
C LEU A 87 45.44 -4.03 -38.66
N LEU A 88 44.61 -5.00 -38.25
CA LEU A 88 44.56 -5.48 -36.88
C LEU A 88 45.86 -6.19 -36.49
N CYS A 89 46.48 -6.94 -37.40
CA CYS A 89 47.78 -7.58 -37.18
C CYS A 89 48.88 -6.54 -36.89
N GLU A 90 49.02 -5.52 -37.76
CA GLU A 90 50.01 -4.44 -37.57
C GLU A 90 49.72 -3.63 -36.29
N PHE A 91 48.44 -3.35 -36.02
CA PHE A 91 48.01 -2.61 -34.83
C PHE A 91 48.32 -3.39 -33.54
N HIS A 92 47.98 -4.68 -33.50
CA HIS A 92 48.28 -5.54 -32.36
C HIS A 92 49.76 -5.78 -32.18
N ARG A 93 50.52 -5.96 -33.28
CA ARG A 93 51.99 -6.08 -33.23
C ARG A 93 52.63 -4.85 -32.61
N TRP A 94 52.18 -3.65 -33.02
CA TRP A 94 52.66 -2.40 -32.45
C TRP A 94 52.34 -2.30 -30.96
N LEU A 95 51.10 -2.60 -30.56
CA LEU A 95 50.67 -2.48 -29.16
C LEU A 95 51.19 -3.60 -28.24
N ARG A 96 51.66 -4.73 -28.81
CA ARG A 96 52.31 -5.83 -28.10
C ARG A 96 53.83 -5.68 -27.98
N HIS A 97 54.41 -4.57 -28.46
CA HIS A 97 55.84 -4.29 -28.32
C HIS A 97 56.31 -4.44 -26.87
N GLU A 98 57.54 -4.90 -26.68
CA GLU A 98 58.10 -5.22 -25.35
C GLU A 98 58.16 -3.99 -24.44
N GLU A 99 58.49 -2.83 -24.99
CA GLU A 99 58.55 -1.57 -24.23
C GLU A 99 57.18 -1.18 -23.65
N LEU A 100 56.07 -1.57 -24.28
CA LEU A 100 54.71 -1.32 -23.78
C LEU A 100 54.25 -2.34 -22.72
N TYR A 101 55.07 -3.35 -22.40
CA TYR A 101 54.71 -4.42 -21.47
C TYR A 101 54.25 -3.88 -20.12
N ASP A 102 55.00 -2.94 -19.53
CA ASP A 102 54.70 -2.41 -18.19
C ASP A 102 53.34 -1.68 -18.15
N ILE A 103 53.03 -0.88 -19.17
CA ILE A 103 51.72 -0.22 -19.31
C ILE A 103 50.61 -1.27 -19.37
N ARG A 104 50.74 -2.30 -20.21
CA ARG A 104 49.72 -3.35 -20.37
C ARG A 104 49.56 -4.17 -19.08
N ALA A 105 50.66 -4.62 -18.50
CA ALA A 105 50.68 -5.42 -17.28
C ALA A 105 50.05 -4.66 -16.11
N PHE A 106 50.37 -3.37 -15.96
CA PHE A 106 49.84 -2.54 -14.88
C PHE A 106 48.31 -2.35 -14.98
N ILE A 107 47.81 -2.00 -16.17
CA ILE A 107 46.36 -1.87 -16.42
C ILE A 107 45.65 -3.20 -16.10
N ALA A 108 46.20 -4.33 -16.53
CA ALA A 108 45.61 -5.63 -16.29
C ALA A 108 45.65 -6.07 -14.83
N GLN A 109 46.73 -5.78 -14.09
CA GLN A 109 46.82 -6.05 -12.65
C GLN A 109 45.79 -5.25 -11.85
N ALA A 110 45.62 -3.96 -12.17
CA ALA A 110 44.60 -3.11 -11.55
C ALA A 110 43.18 -3.64 -11.79
N ALA A 111 42.96 -4.32 -12.92
CA ALA A 111 41.70 -4.96 -13.26
C ALA A 111 41.47 -6.26 -12.45
N LYS A 112 42.53 -7.01 -12.11
CA LYS A 112 42.47 -8.23 -11.28
C LYS A 112 42.24 -7.98 -9.80
N GLN A 113 43.07 -7.15 -9.16
CA GLN A 113 43.09 -6.97 -7.69
C GLN A 113 41.73 -6.61 -7.08
N LYS A 114 40.91 -5.88 -7.83
CA LYS A 114 39.59 -5.44 -7.38
C LYS A 114 38.52 -6.55 -7.42
N THR A 115 38.81 -7.67 -8.09
CA THR A 115 37.91 -8.84 -8.18
C THR A 115 38.03 -9.76 -6.96
N GLU A 116 39.20 -9.77 -6.30
CA GLU A 116 39.50 -10.69 -5.18
C GLU A 116 39.14 -10.11 -3.79
N THR A 117 39.07 -8.79 -3.63
CA THR A 117 38.78 -8.13 -2.35
C THR A 117 37.28 -8.04 -1.98
N LEU A 118 36.37 -8.69 -2.74
CA LEU A 118 34.93 -8.69 -2.49
C LEU A 118 34.45 -10.08 -2.01
N PRO A 119 33.83 -10.22 -0.81
CA PRO A 119 33.37 -11.50 -0.30
C PRO A 119 32.34 -12.18 -1.23
N SER A 120 32.58 -13.46 -1.49
CA SER A 120 32.01 -14.33 -2.52
C SER A 120 30.57 -14.82 -2.27
N GLN A 121 29.64 -13.93 -1.88
CA GLN A 121 28.21 -14.27 -1.81
C GLN A 121 27.26 -13.32 -2.56
N HIS A 122 27.79 -12.30 -3.25
CA HIS A 122 27.02 -11.45 -4.16
C HIS A 122 27.44 -11.70 -5.60
N LYS A 123 26.54 -12.31 -6.41
CA LYS A 123 26.71 -12.36 -7.86
C LYS A 123 26.86 -10.93 -8.41
N THR A 124 27.86 -10.77 -9.30
CA THR A 124 27.98 -9.77 -10.38
C THR A 124 28.25 -8.31 -10.01
N HIS A 125 29.33 -8.00 -9.27
CA HIS A 125 30.04 -6.74 -9.51
C HIS A 125 31.37 -7.05 -10.20
N VAL A 126 31.36 -7.01 -11.53
CA VAL A 126 32.59 -7.08 -12.32
C VAL A 126 33.33 -5.76 -12.12
N SER A 127 34.55 -5.82 -11.60
CA SER A 127 35.40 -4.64 -11.49
C SER A 127 35.68 -4.07 -12.87
N THR A 128 35.34 -2.78 -13.06
CA THR A 128 35.52 -2.08 -14.34
C THR A 128 36.73 -1.14 -14.27
N VAL A 129 37.53 -1.17 -15.33
CA VAL A 129 38.67 -0.28 -15.55
C VAL A 129 38.37 0.58 -16.78
N ASP A 130 38.42 1.90 -16.61
CA ASP A 130 38.19 2.88 -17.68
C ASP A 130 39.54 3.45 -18.12
N ILE A 131 39.85 3.34 -19.41
CA ILE A 131 41.03 3.95 -20.05
C ILE A 131 40.55 5.10 -20.93
N PHE A 132 41.03 6.31 -20.64
CA PHE A 132 40.79 7.52 -21.41
C PHE A 132 41.97 7.77 -22.32
N ILE A 133 41.75 7.66 -23.64
CA ILE A 133 42.77 7.85 -24.66
C ILE A 133 42.75 9.29 -25.16
N THR A 134 43.92 9.91 -25.18
CA THR A 134 44.16 11.23 -25.76
C THR A 134 45.25 11.14 -26.82
N CYS A 135 44.97 11.55 -28.05
CA CYS A 135 45.93 11.54 -29.16
C CYS A 135 46.28 12.98 -29.58
N ASN A 136 47.54 13.23 -29.95
CA ASN A 136 47.95 14.53 -30.49
C ASN A 136 47.68 14.74 -31.98
N SER A 137 47.48 13.65 -32.73
CA SER A 137 47.16 13.67 -34.16
C SER A 137 45.80 13.01 -34.44
N GLN A 138 45.14 13.46 -35.51
CA GLN A 138 43.85 12.91 -35.91
C GLN A 138 44.01 11.48 -36.44
N GLU A 139 45.13 11.18 -37.09
CA GLU A 139 45.52 9.87 -37.59
C GLU A 139 45.57 8.83 -36.46
N LEU A 140 46.22 9.16 -35.35
CA LEU A 140 46.23 8.29 -34.16
C LEU A 140 44.83 8.12 -33.57
N CYS A 141 44.02 9.19 -33.56
CA CYS A 141 42.66 9.15 -33.00
C CYS A 141 41.72 8.22 -33.80
N ARG A 142 41.97 8.05 -35.12
CA ARG A 142 41.21 7.18 -36.02
C ARG A 142 41.43 5.69 -35.79
N LEU A 143 42.60 5.30 -35.25
CA LEU A 143 42.94 3.90 -35.01
C LEU A 143 41.88 3.20 -34.14
N PRO A 144 41.67 1.88 -34.35
CA PRO A 144 40.64 1.11 -33.65
C PRO A 144 41.07 0.74 -32.23
N TRP A 145 41.22 1.74 -31.36
CA TRP A 145 41.63 1.55 -29.97
C TRP A 145 40.71 0.61 -29.18
N GLU A 146 39.43 0.53 -29.53
CA GLU A 146 38.47 -0.42 -28.98
C GLU A 146 38.85 -1.88 -29.24
N ALA A 147 39.68 -2.16 -30.24
CA ALA A 147 40.20 -3.49 -30.57
C ALA A 147 41.53 -3.80 -29.85
N TRP A 148 41.99 -2.95 -28.93
CA TRP A 148 43.22 -3.19 -28.20
C TRP A 148 43.06 -4.30 -27.15
N GLU A 149 43.76 -5.41 -27.38
CA GLU A 149 43.70 -6.61 -26.54
C GLU A 149 44.65 -6.54 -25.34
N ILE A 150 44.30 -5.75 -24.31
CA ILE A 150 45.06 -5.68 -23.04
C ILE A 150 44.76 -6.91 -22.14
N THR A 151 43.72 -7.68 -22.48
CA THR A 151 43.19 -8.79 -21.67
C THR A 151 44.05 -10.06 -21.70
N GLU A 152 45.14 -10.09 -22.45
CA GLU A 152 46.13 -11.18 -22.46
C GLU A 152 46.68 -11.50 -21.05
N PHE A 153 46.53 -10.57 -20.11
CA PHE A 153 46.92 -10.72 -18.71
C PHE A 153 45.77 -10.86 -17.71
N ALA A 154 44.49 -10.71 -18.11
CA ALA A 154 43.36 -10.64 -17.17
C ALA A 154 42.15 -11.48 -17.60
N ALA A 155 42.00 -12.66 -17.00
CA ALA A 155 40.73 -13.37 -17.02
C ALA A 155 39.72 -12.63 -16.12
N CYS A 156 38.52 -12.36 -16.65
CA CYS A 156 37.32 -11.84 -15.94
C CYS A 156 37.13 -10.33 -15.69
N SER A 157 38.00 -9.40 -16.09
CA SER A 157 37.75 -7.94 -15.90
C SER A 157 37.26 -7.23 -17.17
N LYS A 158 36.25 -6.34 -17.05
CA LYS A 158 35.79 -5.48 -18.16
C LYS A 158 36.66 -4.22 -18.25
N ILE A 159 37.62 -4.20 -19.17
CA ILE A 159 38.37 -2.99 -19.56
C ILE A 159 37.53 -2.21 -20.58
N ARG A 160 37.40 -0.90 -20.36
CA ARG A 160 36.54 0.01 -21.12
C ARG A 160 37.37 1.16 -21.66
N ILE A 161 37.41 1.32 -22.99
CA ILE A 161 38.22 2.34 -23.66
C ILE A 161 37.33 3.46 -24.15
N ALA A 162 37.64 4.69 -23.79
CA ALA A 162 36.99 5.90 -24.30
C ALA A 162 38.03 6.93 -24.73
N ARG A 163 37.65 7.83 -25.62
CA ARG A 163 38.51 8.95 -26.05
C ARG A 163 38.18 10.23 -25.29
N GLN A 164 39.14 11.14 -25.24
CA GLN A 164 38.94 12.52 -24.82
C GLN A 164 39.84 13.45 -25.66
N PRO A 165 39.43 14.70 -25.90
CA PRO A 165 40.24 15.65 -26.64
C PRO A 165 41.51 16.01 -25.86
N ILE A 166 42.52 16.54 -26.57
CA ILE A 166 43.79 16.98 -25.97
C ILE A 166 43.59 18.10 -24.94
N ASN A 167 42.63 18.99 -25.22
CA ASN A 167 42.27 20.12 -24.39
C ASN A 167 40.80 19.97 -24.02
N ILE A 168 40.50 20.14 -22.73
CA ILE A 168 39.14 20.26 -22.20
C ILE A 168 39.10 21.55 -21.41
N ARG A 169 38.46 22.58 -21.97
CA ARG A 169 38.41 23.92 -21.38
C ARG A 169 37.26 24.09 -20.40
N ASN A 170 36.13 23.42 -20.67
CA ASN A 170 34.91 23.61 -19.89
C ASN A 170 34.64 22.44 -18.96
N THR A 171 34.22 22.73 -17.73
CA THR A 171 33.76 21.73 -16.78
C THR A 171 32.44 21.10 -17.20
N THR A 172 32.25 19.84 -16.82
CA THR A 172 30.95 19.16 -16.94
C THR A 172 30.02 19.52 -15.77
N VAL A 173 28.71 19.48 -15.98
CA VAL A 173 27.73 19.79 -14.93
C VAL A 173 27.45 18.53 -14.11
N ASN A 174 27.59 18.61 -12.79
CA ASN A 174 27.37 17.48 -11.90
C ASN A 174 25.89 17.35 -11.50
N TYR A 175 25.11 16.61 -12.30
CA TYR A 175 23.70 16.32 -12.03
C TYR A 175 23.49 15.32 -10.89
N LYS A 176 24.06 15.58 -9.71
CA LYS A 176 23.96 14.66 -8.57
C LYS A 176 22.65 14.75 -7.80
N PHE A 177 21.82 15.79 -7.97
CA PHE A 177 20.71 16.02 -7.02
C PHE A 177 19.36 16.57 -7.51
N GLU A 178 19.12 16.87 -8.79
CA GLU A 178 17.85 17.54 -9.17
C GLU A 178 17.16 17.01 -10.44
N ARG A 179 16.89 15.70 -10.53
CA ARG A 179 15.87 15.24 -11.49
C ARG A 179 14.49 15.37 -10.86
N ARG A 180 13.88 16.56 -11.00
CA ARG A 180 12.46 16.81 -10.65
C ARG A 180 11.47 16.08 -11.58
N ARG A 181 11.95 15.42 -12.64
CA ARG A 181 11.13 14.84 -13.71
C ARG A 181 11.05 13.33 -13.66
N SER A 182 9.88 12.80 -14.05
CA SER A 182 9.53 11.37 -13.96
C SER A 182 10.04 10.52 -15.14
N LYS A 183 10.36 11.14 -16.28
CA LYS A 183 10.90 10.50 -17.50
C LYS A 183 12.08 11.30 -18.06
N ALA A 184 13.05 10.62 -18.66
CA ALA A 184 14.13 11.24 -19.42
C ALA A 184 13.60 11.86 -20.73
N ARG A 185 14.26 12.88 -21.28
CA ARG A 185 13.87 13.50 -22.56
C ARG A 185 14.94 13.30 -23.64
N VAL A 186 14.50 12.93 -24.84
CA VAL A 186 15.35 12.67 -26.01
C VAL A 186 14.95 13.60 -27.15
N LEU A 187 15.89 14.42 -27.62
CA LEU A 187 15.75 15.19 -28.85
C LEU A 187 16.43 14.44 -29.98
N ALA A 188 15.68 14.10 -31.04
CA ALA A 188 16.18 13.45 -32.23
C ALA A 188 16.13 14.39 -33.44
N ILE A 189 17.29 14.87 -33.87
CA ILE A 189 17.46 15.70 -35.06
C ILE A 189 17.75 14.78 -36.26
N LEU A 190 16.88 14.85 -37.27
CA LEU A 190 17.00 14.14 -38.52
C LEU A 190 17.44 15.12 -39.60
N GLY A 191 18.64 14.91 -40.11
CA GLY A 191 19.29 15.78 -41.08
C GLY A 191 18.84 15.52 -42.52
N ASP A 192 19.74 15.89 -43.44
CA ASP A 192 19.57 15.65 -44.88
C ASP A 192 19.39 14.15 -45.17
N ASP A 193 18.23 13.79 -45.74
CA ASP A 193 17.86 12.43 -46.12
C ASP A 193 18.18 12.12 -47.59
N THR A 194 18.93 12.98 -48.29
CA THR A 194 19.40 12.72 -49.66
C THR A 194 20.18 11.40 -49.71
N GLY A 195 19.60 10.39 -50.36
CA GLY A 195 20.18 9.05 -50.47
C GLY A 195 20.11 8.21 -49.19
N LEU A 196 19.37 8.65 -48.17
CA LEU A 196 19.19 7.99 -46.88
C LEU A 196 17.69 7.76 -46.60
N ASN A 197 17.40 6.83 -45.68
CA ASN A 197 16.04 6.62 -45.16
C ASN A 197 16.15 6.48 -43.65
N PHE A 198 15.51 7.37 -42.90
CA PHE A 198 15.54 7.40 -41.43
C PHE A 198 14.36 6.72 -40.76
N GLN A 199 13.53 5.96 -41.48
CA GLN A 199 12.35 5.31 -40.89
C GLN A 199 12.75 4.33 -39.77
N ALA A 200 13.76 3.47 -40.01
CA ALA A 200 14.24 2.56 -38.98
C ALA A 200 14.94 3.29 -37.82
N ASP A 201 15.60 4.43 -38.07
CA ASP A 201 16.16 5.27 -37.00
C ASP A 201 15.04 5.88 -36.14
N LYS A 202 13.97 6.40 -36.77
CA LYS A 202 12.78 6.91 -36.07
C LYS A 202 12.13 5.82 -35.22
N ASP A 203 11.96 4.62 -35.76
CA ASP A 203 11.34 3.50 -35.05
C ASP A 203 12.21 3.03 -33.87
N ALA A 204 13.53 2.99 -34.05
CA ALA A 204 14.47 2.67 -32.98
C ALA A 204 14.40 3.68 -31.83
N VAL A 205 14.42 4.99 -32.11
CA VAL A 205 14.31 6.02 -31.06
C VAL A 205 12.93 6.02 -30.41
N LYS A 206 11.85 5.85 -31.20
CA LYS A 206 10.48 5.75 -30.66
C LYS A 206 10.29 4.58 -29.70
N SER A 207 11.08 3.51 -29.81
CA SER A 207 11.04 2.38 -28.87
C SER A 207 11.31 2.79 -27.41
N LEU A 208 11.96 3.95 -27.17
CA LEU A 208 12.19 4.50 -25.84
C LEU A 208 10.97 5.18 -25.21
N SER A 209 9.90 5.47 -25.97
CA SER A 209 8.69 6.20 -25.49
C SER A 209 8.07 5.67 -24.18
N PRO A 210 8.11 4.35 -23.87
CA PRO A 210 7.63 3.84 -22.58
C PRO A 210 8.38 4.42 -21.37
N ILE A 211 9.67 4.73 -21.53
CA ILE A 211 10.59 5.13 -20.45
C ILE A 211 11.17 6.55 -20.60
N ALA A 212 11.08 7.15 -21.79
CA ALA A 212 11.54 8.49 -22.10
C ALA A 212 10.51 9.26 -22.95
N GLU A 213 10.52 10.58 -22.89
CA GLU A 213 9.82 11.46 -23.84
C GLU A 213 10.73 11.67 -25.06
N VAL A 214 10.19 11.47 -26.26
CA VAL A 214 10.95 11.55 -27.52
C VAL A 214 10.34 12.64 -28.39
N GLU A 215 11.17 13.57 -28.86
CA GLU A 215 10.80 14.63 -29.80
C GLU A 215 11.68 14.56 -31.05
N PHE A 216 11.06 14.70 -32.22
CA PHE A 216 11.78 14.67 -33.50
C PHE A 216 11.76 16.05 -34.15
N VAL A 217 12.91 16.46 -34.68
CA VAL A 217 13.08 17.67 -35.47
C VAL A 217 13.77 17.30 -36.78
N GLY A 218 13.26 17.80 -37.90
CA GLY A 218 13.86 17.61 -39.21
C GLY A 218 13.33 18.62 -40.19
N TRP A 219 13.95 18.66 -41.36
CA TRP A 219 13.60 19.56 -42.45
C TRP A 219 12.29 19.15 -43.14
N GLN A 220 11.61 20.14 -43.73
CA GLN A 220 10.48 19.93 -44.62
C GLN A 220 10.73 20.61 -45.97
N PRO A 221 10.25 20.07 -47.11
CA PRO A 221 10.55 20.63 -48.44
C PRO A 221 10.13 22.08 -48.68
N GLN A 222 9.20 22.60 -47.88
CA GLN A 222 8.63 23.95 -48.01
C GLN A 222 9.26 24.96 -47.03
N GLU A 223 10.17 24.51 -46.16
CA GLU A 223 10.78 25.31 -45.08
C GLU A 223 12.06 26.01 -45.56
N SER A 224 12.22 27.30 -45.25
CA SER A 224 13.45 28.02 -45.60
C SER A 224 14.64 27.58 -44.74
N GLN A 225 15.87 27.78 -45.24
CA GLN A 225 17.08 27.44 -44.49
C GLN A 225 17.17 28.18 -43.14
N ALA A 226 16.73 29.44 -43.09
CA ALA A 226 16.74 30.25 -41.88
C ALA A 226 15.73 29.72 -40.84
N GLU A 227 14.49 29.43 -41.26
CA GLU A 227 13.46 28.86 -40.38
C GLU A 227 13.87 27.50 -39.81
N LEU A 228 14.47 26.64 -40.64
CA LEU A 228 14.98 25.34 -40.18
C LEU A 228 16.09 25.50 -39.13
N LYS A 229 17.06 26.39 -39.35
CA LYS A 229 18.12 26.66 -38.37
C LYS A 229 17.53 27.19 -37.07
N GLU A 230 16.59 28.12 -37.13
CA GLU A 230 15.91 28.66 -35.94
C GLU A 230 15.12 27.58 -35.19
N LYS A 231 14.39 26.72 -35.90
CA LYS A 231 13.64 25.59 -35.33
C LYS A 231 14.56 24.59 -34.63
N ILE A 232 15.70 24.26 -35.23
CA ILE A 232 16.71 23.38 -34.60
C ILE A 232 17.27 24.04 -33.34
N VAL A 233 17.65 25.32 -33.40
CA VAL A 233 18.14 26.07 -32.25
C VAL A 233 17.10 26.10 -31.13
N LYS A 234 15.85 26.46 -31.44
CA LYS A 234 14.74 26.49 -30.50
C LYS A 234 14.49 25.14 -29.84
N ALA A 235 14.55 24.05 -30.61
CA ALA A 235 14.41 22.71 -30.08
C ALA A 235 15.58 22.34 -29.14
N ILE A 236 16.83 22.61 -29.53
CA ILE A 236 18.00 22.40 -28.67
C ILE A 236 17.84 23.18 -27.35
N THR A 237 17.34 24.41 -27.42
CA THR A 237 17.12 25.30 -26.27
C THR A 237 15.73 25.19 -25.63
N ASP A 238 15.06 24.05 -25.67
CA ASP A 238 13.79 23.84 -24.95
C ASP A 238 14.00 24.14 -23.44
N GLU A 239 13.10 24.89 -22.82
CA GLU A 239 13.13 25.22 -21.38
C GLU A 239 12.97 23.98 -20.51
N ARG A 240 12.24 22.99 -21.02
CA ARG A 240 12.16 21.67 -20.41
C ARG A 240 13.47 20.91 -20.55
N GLY A 241 14.45 21.33 -21.34
CA GLY A 241 15.77 20.70 -21.45
C GLY A 241 15.76 19.24 -21.93
N TRP A 242 16.93 18.66 -22.13
CA TRP A 242 17.11 17.34 -22.72
C TRP A 242 18.05 16.49 -21.88
N ASP A 243 17.90 15.17 -21.86
CA ASP A 243 18.89 14.27 -21.29
C ASP A 243 19.80 13.69 -22.39
N ILE A 244 19.20 13.42 -23.57
CA ILE A 244 19.86 12.83 -24.74
C ILE A 244 19.62 13.68 -25.99
N LEU A 245 20.68 13.91 -26.77
CA LEU A 245 20.62 14.45 -28.12
C LEU A 245 21.03 13.36 -29.13
N PHE A 246 20.15 13.08 -30.09
CA PHE A 246 20.40 12.15 -31.18
C PHE A 246 20.43 12.89 -32.51
N PHE A 247 21.44 12.60 -33.33
CA PHE A 247 21.52 13.08 -34.70
C PHE A 247 21.66 11.90 -35.67
N ALA A 248 20.85 11.90 -36.73
CA ALA A 248 21.00 11.01 -37.89
C ALA A 248 21.00 11.82 -39.17
N GLY A 249 22.03 11.67 -39.99
CA GLY A 249 22.20 12.46 -41.21
C GLY A 249 23.62 12.36 -41.74
N HIS A 250 23.95 13.22 -42.70
CA HIS A 250 25.31 13.37 -43.18
C HIS A 250 26.12 14.27 -42.26
N SER A 251 27.41 13.98 -42.07
CA SER A 251 28.34 14.88 -41.38
C SER A 251 29.74 14.83 -41.99
N ASN A 252 30.50 15.90 -41.74
CA ASN A 252 31.87 16.06 -42.19
C ASN A 252 32.76 16.56 -41.04
N GLU A 253 34.03 16.20 -41.09
CA GLU A 253 35.04 16.72 -40.15
C GLU A 253 35.63 18.02 -40.67
N THR A 254 35.63 19.02 -39.80
CA THR A 254 36.25 20.32 -40.03
C THR A 254 36.92 20.73 -38.73
N LEU A 255 38.25 20.83 -38.73
CA LEU A 255 39.01 21.13 -37.50
C LEU A 255 38.65 22.51 -36.94
N ASN A 256 38.44 23.50 -37.81
CA ASN A 256 38.20 24.89 -37.40
C ASN A 256 36.77 25.16 -36.91
N THR A 257 35.78 24.37 -37.36
CA THR A 257 34.36 24.58 -37.01
C THR A 257 33.77 23.47 -36.13
N GLY A 258 34.62 22.55 -35.66
CA GLY A 258 34.22 21.45 -34.77
C GLY A 258 33.39 20.37 -35.47
N GLY A 259 33.43 20.29 -36.79
CA GLY A 259 32.57 19.42 -37.60
C GLY A 259 31.28 20.10 -38.06
N GLU A 260 30.67 19.52 -39.09
CA GLU A 260 29.43 19.99 -39.70
C GLU A 260 28.41 18.86 -39.83
N ILE A 261 27.15 19.16 -39.53
CA ILE A 261 26.01 18.28 -39.76
C ILE A 261 25.14 18.83 -40.90
N ALA A 262 24.79 17.99 -41.87
CA ALA A 262 23.86 18.34 -42.93
C ALA A 262 22.43 18.23 -42.42
N ILE A 263 21.71 19.35 -42.40
CA ILE A 263 20.36 19.44 -41.82
C ILE A 263 19.26 19.38 -42.88
N ALA A 264 19.58 19.73 -44.13
CA ALA A 264 18.73 19.63 -45.31
C ALA A 264 19.62 19.56 -46.57
N PRO A 265 19.08 19.19 -47.75
CA PRO A 265 19.85 19.21 -49.00
C PRO A 265 20.54 20.55 -49.21
N GLY A 266 21.87 20.50 -49.43
CA GLY A 266 22.69 21.71 -49.65
C GLY A 266 22.86 22.63 -48.42
N THR A 267 22.36 22.24 -47.24
CA THR A 267 22.36 23.08 -46.03
C THR A 267 23.07 22.36 -44.89
N THR A 268 24.14 22.96 -44.37
CA THR A 268 24.91 22.44 -43.22
C THR A 268 24.83 23.38 -42.02
N LEU A 269 25.14 22.82 -40.85
CA LEU A 269 25.23 23.51 -39.58
C LEU A 269 26.49 23.04 -38.87
N SER A 270 27.41 23.96 -38.59
CA SER A 270 28.62 23.65 -37.85
C SER A 270 28.36 23.59 -36.34
N ILE A 271 29.18 22.82 -35.61
CA ILE A 271 29.08 22.74 -34.15
C ILE A 271 29.38 24.10 -33.51
N THR A 272 30.29 24.88 -34.08
CA THR A 272 30.57 26.25 -33.62
C THR A 272 29.33 27.16 -33.72
N GLU A 273 28.54 27.09 -34.81
CA GLU A 273 27.29 27.86 -34.96
C GLU A 273 26.26 27.56 -33.86
N ILE A 274 26.21 26.34 -33.35
CA ILE A 274 25.27 25.92 -32.29
C ILE A 274 25.91 25.76 -30.91
N SER A 275 27.13 26.25 -30.71
CA SER A 275 27.86 26.14 -29.44
C SER A 275 27.10 26.78 -28.26
N GLN A 276 26.53 27.97 -28.45
CA GLN A 276 25.73 28.64 -27.42
C GLN A 276 24.41 27.88 -27.14
N PRO A 277 23.58 27.51 -28.14
CA PRO A 277 22.43 26.63 -27.94
C PRO A 277 22.76 25.33 -27.18
N LEU A 278 23.85 24.65 -27.55
CA LEU A 278 24.30 23.42 -26.88
C LEU A 278 24.78 23.67 -25.46
N THR A 279 25.36 24.84 -25.17
CA THR A 279 25.72 25.24 -23.80
C THR A 279 24.49 25.42 -22.92
N ILE A 280 23.42 26.02 -23.46
CA ILE A 280 22.12 26.14 -22.78
C ILE A 280 21.52 24.75 -22.54
N ALA A 281 21.49 23.89 -23.57
CA ALA A 281 20.99 22.52 -23.46
C ALA A 281 21.78 21.73 -22.41
N LYS A 282 23.12 21.86 -22.42
CA LYS A 282 24.01 21.31 -21.39
C LYS A 282 23.57 21.76 -20.03
N GLN A 283 23.45 23.07 -19.75
CA GLN A 283 23.05 23.61 -18.44
C GLN A 283 21.66 23.12 -17.97
N ARG A 284 20.78 22.78 -18.92
CA ARG A 284 19.41 22.30 -18.64
C ARG A 284 19.29 20.77 -18.52
N GLY A 285 20.39 20.04 -18.53
CA GLY A 285 20.40 18.60 -18.27
C GLY A 285 20.98 17.73 -19.37
N LEU A 286 21.42 18.28 -20.51
CA LEU A 286 21.94 17.46 -21.61
C LEU A 286 23.24 16.79 -21.18
N GLN A 287 23.24 15.45 -21.16
CA GLN A 287 24.35 14.65 -20.67
C GLN A 287 24.96 13.76 -21.75
N PHE A 288 24.15 13.24 -22.66
CA PHE A 288 24.62 12.31 -23.68
C PHE A 288 24.22 12.78 -25.07
N ALA A 289 25.15 12.69 -26.02
CA ALA A 289 24.83 12.84 -27.43
C ALA A 289 25.30 11.64 -28.24
N ILE A 290 24.53 11.30 -29.27
CA ILE A 290 24.88 10.25 -30.23
C ILE A 290 24.71 10.82 -31.64
N PHE A 291 25.82 10.88 -32.36
CA PHE A 291 25.85 11.27 -33.77
C PHE A 291 25.99 9.99 -34.59
N ASN A 292 24.85 9.48 -35.03
CA ASN A 292 24.77 8.31 -35.90
C ASN A 292 25.02 8.72 -37.37
N SER A 293 26.11 9.45 -37.56
CA SER A 293 26.55 10.10 -38.79
C SER A 293 28.07 9.96 -38.95
N CYS A 294 28.58 10.07 -40.17
CA CYS A 294 29.97 9.75 -40.51
C CYS A 294 30.98 10.79 -40.02
N CYS A 295 32.24 10.39 -39.86
CA CYS A 295 33.34 11.33 -39.61
C CYS A 295 33.03 12.23 -38.39
N GLY A 296 32.80 11.62 -37.23
CA GLY A 296 32.34 12.32 -36.04
C GLY A 296 33.45 12.76 -35.08
N LEU A 297 34.73 12.61 -35.42
CA LEU A 297 35.83 12.90 -34.47
C LEU A 297 35.87 14.37 -34.08
N SER A 298 35.78 15.29 -35.04
CA SER A 298 35.76 16.74 -34.77
C SER A 298 34.55 17.14 -33.93
N ILE A 299 33.38 16.54 -34.21
CA ILE A 299 32.13 16.77 -33.47
C ILE A 299 32.29 16.33 -32.02
N ALA A 300 32.79 15.12 -31.79
CA ALA A 300 32.99 14.58 -30.45
C ALA A 300 33.98 15.43 -29.65
N ASN A 301 35.10 15.83 -30.26
CA ASN A 301 36.09 16.71 -29.62
C ASN A 301 35.47 18.05 -29.22
N ALA A 302 34.75 18.71 -30.13
CA ALA A 302 34.11 20.00 -29.87
C ALA A 302 33.07 19.92 -28.75
N LEU A 303 32.26 18.87 -28.72
CA LEU A 303 31.23 18.69 -27.71
C LEU A 303 31.78 18.34 -26.33
N ILE A 304 32.84 17.52 -26.24
CA ILE A 304 33.51 17.26 -24.96
C ILE A 304 34.26 18.51 -24.47
N ASP A 305 34.94 19.26 -25.35
CA ASP A 305 35.60 20.54 -24.97
C ASP A 305 34.56 21.57 -24.47
N LEU A 306 33.35 21.55 -25.04
CA LEU A 306 32.20 22.35 -24.58
C LEU A 306 31.69 21.91 -23.18
N GLY A 307 32.11 20.75 -22.68
CA GLY A 307 31.79 20.21 -21.36
C GLY A 307 30.62 19.23 -21.35
N LEU A 308 30.15 18.77 -22.52
CA LEU A 308 29.16 17.69 -22.59
C LEU A 308 29.77 16.42 -22.00
N SER A 309 28.98 15.66 -21.22
CA SER A 309 29.53 14.55 -20.47
C SER A 309 30.05 13.43 -21.39
N GLN A 310 29.26 13.01 -22.39
CA GLN A 310 29.53 11.84 -23.21
C GLN A 310 29.00 12.00 -24.63
N VAL A 311 29.78 11.57 -25.63
CA VAL A 311 29.40 11.61 -27.05
C VAL A 311 29.76 10.30 -27.74
N ALA A 312 28.77 9.63 -28.33
CA ALA A 312 29.00 8.48 -29.21
C ALA A 312 28.99 8.94 -30.67
N VAL A 313 29.99 8.52 -31.45
CA VAL A 313 30.17 8.91 -32.85
C VAL A 313 30.64 7.75 -33.73
N MET A 314 30.54 7.91 -35.05
CA MET A 314 31.18 7.02 -36.02
C MET A 314 32.49 7.65 -36.49
N ARG A 315 33.62 6.95 -36.34
CA ARG A 315 34.93 7.52 -36.72
C ARG A 315 35.10 7.69 -38.22
N GLU A 316 34.49 6.77 -38.98
CA GLU A 316 34.58 6.68 -40.43
C GLU A 316 33.20 6.73 -41.06
N ALA A 317 33.16 6.75 -42.40
CA ALA A 317 31.89 6.64 -43.09
C ALA A 317 31.17 5.33 -42.73
N ILE A 318 29.85 5.37 -42.53
CA ILE A 318 29.04 4.21 -42.19
C ILE A 318 27.87 4.08 -43.16
N HIS A 319 27.61 2.85 -43.59
CA HIS A 319 26.47 2.53 -44.44
C HIS A 319 25.16 2.67 -43.64
N ASN A 320 24.11 3.25 -44.25
CA ASN A 320 22.85 3.60 -43.57
C ASN A 320 22.24 2.42 -42.78
N LYS A 321 22.18 1.23 -43.37
CA LYS A 321 21.64 0.03 -42.71
C LYS A 321 22.46 -0.41 -41.49
N VAL A 322 23.78 -0.26 -41.53
CA VAL A 322 24.67 -0.63 -40.42
C VAL A 322 24.45 0.33 -39.26
N ALA A 323 24.35 1.63 -39.55
CA ALA A 323 24.04 2.66 -38.57
C ALA A 323 22.67 2.43 -37.88
N GLN A 324 21.69 1.90 -38.61
CA GLN A 324 20.38 1.51 -38.07
C GLN A 324 20.47 0.30 -37.15
N GLU A 325 21.14 -0.77 -37.58
CA GLU A 325 21.36 -1.99 -36.79
C GLU A 325 22.13 -1.70 -35.50
N PHE A 326 23.17 -0.87 -35.58
CA PHE A 326 23.90 -0.35 -34.44
C PHE A 326 22.95 0.38 -33.47
N LEU A 327 22.14 1.32 -33.97
CA LEU A 327 21.27 2.14 -33.15
C LEU A 327 20.22 1.30 -32.41
N VAL A 328 19.60 0.34 -33.09
CA VAL A 328 18.62 -0.58 -32.49
C VAL A 328 19.25 -1.29 -31.30
N ARG A 329 20.42 -1.91 -31.49
CA ARG A 329 21.08 -2.66 -30.42
C ARG A 329 21.57 -1.77 -29.26
N PHE A 330 22.07 -0.58 -29.61
CA PHE A 330 22.50 0.41 -28.64
C PHE A 330 21.33 0.88 -27.75
N LEU A 331 20.19 1.25 -28.36
CA LEU A 331 19.02 1.73 -27.64
C LEU A 331 18.31 0.63 -26.83
N GLN A 332 18.30 -0.62 -27.32
CA GLN A 332 17.84 -1.77 -26.54
C GLN A 332 18.65 -1.91 -25.24
N SER A 333 19.98 -1.84 -25.34
CA SER A 333 20.87 -1.92 -24.17
C SER A 333 20.62 -0.77 -23.19
N LEU A 334 20.42 0.45 -23.70
CA LEU A 334 20.11 1.62 -22.90
C LEU A 334 18.73 1.52 -22.22
N ALA A 335 17.73 0.93 -22.89
CA ALA A 335 16.40 0.67 -22.35
C ALA A 335 16.40 -0.39 -21.23
N GLU A 336 17.39 -1.28 -21.23
CA GLU A 336 17.70 -2.21 -20.12
C GLU A 336 18.44 -1.52 -18.95
N TYR A 337 18.53 -0.19 -18.96
CA TYR A 337 19.21 0.63 -17.95
C TYR A 337 20.73 0.40 -17.84
N LYS A 338 21.35 -0.19 -18.87
CA LYS A 338 22.82 -0.23 -18.99
C LYS A 338 23.35 1.18 -19.26
N ASP A 339 24.62 1.40 -18.91
CA ASP A 339 25.26 2.67 -19.22
C ASP A 339 25.62 2.80 -20.71
N VAL A 340 25.87 4.02 -21.17
CA VAL A 340 26.16 4.29 -22.60
C VAL A 340 27.43 3.60 -23.11
N HIS A 341 28.41 3.32 -22.25
CA HIS A 341 29.62 2.61 -22.64
C HIS A 341 29.32 1.13 -22.83
N GLU A 342 28.62 0.51 -21.89
CA GLU A 342 28.15 -0.87 -22.04
C GLU A 342 27.22 -1.03 -23.24
N SER A 343 26.38 -0.04 -23.51
CA SER A 343 25.49 -0.01 -24.68
C SER A 343 26.27 0.06 -26.00
N LEU A 344 27.35 0.86 -26.04
CA LEU A 344 28.26 0.91 -27.19
C LEU A 344 28.93 -0.44 -27.43
N LEU A 345 29.53 -1.02 -26.38
CA LEU A 345 30.22 -2.31 -26.47
C LEU A 345 29.28 -3.44 -26.90
N SER A 346 28.05 -3.46 -26.37
CA SER A 346 27.00 -4.41 -26.76
C SER A 346 26.65 -4.29 -28.25
N ALA A 347 26.56 -3.07 -28.78
CA ALA A 347 26.30 -2.83 -30.20
C ALA A 347 27.49 -3.23 -31.09
N CYS A 348 28.72 -2.90 -30.69
CA CYS A 348 29.93 -3.32 -31.40
C CYS A 348 30.08 -4.85 -31.40
N GLN A 349 29.81 -5.51 -30.27
CA GLN A 349 29.87 -6.97 -30.16
C GLN A 349 28.82 -7.63 -31.05
N PHE A 350 27.60 -7.09 -31.11
CA PHE A 350 26.56 -7.54 -32.04
C PHE A 350 27.02 -7.43 -33.50
N LEU A 351 27.61 -6.29 -33.89
CA LEU A 351 28.18 -6.12 -35.24
C LEU A 351 29.28 -7.14 -35.53
N LYS A 352 30.16 -7.43 -34.55
CA LYS A 352 31.30 -8.35 -34.69
C LYS A 352 30.90 -9.84 -34.70
N LEU A 353 29.94 -10.24 -33.89
CA LEU A 353 29.61 -11.67 -33.70
C LEU A 353 28.42 -12.12 -34.55
N GLU A 354 27.40 -11.27 -34.70
CA GLU A 354 26.14 -11.65 -35.33
C GLU A 354 26.01 -11.10 -36.75
N LYS A 355 26.60 -9.93 -37.05
CA LYS A 355 26.46 -9.26 -38.35
C LYS A 355 27.72 -9.24 -39.20
N ASN A 356 28.85 -9.78 -38.74
CA ASN A 356 30.15 -9.60 -39.40
C ASN A 356 30.20 -10.18 -40.83
N LEU A 357 29.45 -11.26 -41.11
CA LEU A 357 29.37 -11.81 -42.47
C LEU A 357 28.67 -10.86 -43.45
N THR A 358 27.65 -10.13 -42.98
CA THR A 358 26.89 -9.17 -43.80
C THR A 358 27.55 -7.79 -43.79
N TYR A 359 28.14 -7.40 -42.66
CA TYR A 359 28.70 -6.08 -42.39
C TYR A 359 30.14 -6.18 -41.83
N PRO A 360 31.10 -6.70 -42.63
CA PRO A 360 32.48 -6.86 -42.19
C PRO A 360 33.12 -5.53 -41.78
N SER A 361 34.06 -5.58 -40.83
CA SER A 361 34.80 -4.42 -40.29
C SER A 361 33.98 -3.32 -39.60
N THR A 362 32.64 -3.36 -39.62
CA THR A 362 31.82 -2.23 -39.12
C THR A 362 31.86 -2.06 -37.61
N TYR A 363 32.11 -3.13 -36.86
CA TYR A 363 32.27 -3.08 -35.41
C TYR A 363 33.46 -2.22 -34.96
N LEU A 364 34.42 -1.96 -35.86
CA LEU A 364 35.56 -1.11 -35.58
C LEU A 364 35.17 0.37 -35.53
N ILE A 365 34.05 0.80 -36.09
CA ILE A 365 33.78 2.23 -36.38
C ILE A 365 33.21 3.03 -35.21
N PRO A 366 32.25 2.52 -34.42
CA PRO A 366 31.66 3.28 -33.33
C PRO A 366 32.69 3.60 -32.24
N SER A 367 32.63 4.82 -31.70
CA SER A 367 33.52 5.27 -30.62
C SER A 367 32.80 6.12 -29.59
N LEU A 368 33.23 6.00 -28.34
CA LEU A 368 32.76 6.84 -27.24
C LEU A 368 33.82 7.85 -26.84
N PHE A 369 33.41 9.11 -26.77
CA PHE A 369 34.15 10.20 -26.16
C PHE A 369 33.53 10.56 -24.81
N ARG A 370 34.36 10.85 -23.82
CA ARG A 370 33.92 11.10 -22.45
C ARG A 370 34.68 12.25 -21.83
N HIS A 371 33.98 13.10 -21.10
CA HIS A 371 34.57 14.03 -20.16
C HIS A 371 35.08 13.24 -18.93
N PRO A 372 36.32 13.43 -18.49
CA PRO A 372 36.96 12.59 -17.46
C PRO A 372 36.27 12.66 -16.09
N GLU A 373 35.71 13.82 -15.75
CA GLU A 373 35.00 14.03 -14.49
C GLU A 373 33.53 13.58 -14.53
N ALA A 374 32.99 13.27 -15.70
CA ALA A 374 31.57 12.96 -15.83
C ALA A 374 31.24 11.51 -15.42
N PRO A 375 30.12 11.28 -14.71
CA PRO A 375 29.59 9.93 -14.51
C PRO A 375 29.04 9.36 -15.83
N LEU A 376 29.03 8.02 -15.93
CA LEU A 376 28.42 7.35 -17.06
C LEU A 376 26.90 7.58 -17.08
N PHE A 377 26.37 7.91 -18.26
CA PHE A 377 24.94 8.16 -18.42
C PHE A 377 24.21 6.82 -18.53
N CYS A 378 23.09 6.70 -17.81
CA CYS A 378 22.14 5.59 -17.93
C CYS A 378 20.73 6.13 -17.70
N LEU A 379 19.74 5.52 -18.35
CA LEU A 379 18.34 5.77 -18.05
C LEU A 379 18.04 5.31 -16.61
N GLN A 380 17.16 6.03 -15.92
CA GLN A 380 16.75 5.70 -14.55
C GLN A 380 15.32 5.18 -14.55
N PRO A 381 14.99 4.12 -13.80
CA PRO A 381 13.62 3.64 -13.70
C PRO A 381 12.74 4.67 -12.98
N SER A 382 11.45 4.74 -13.35
CA SER A 382 10.50 5.68 -12.72
C SER A 382 10.38 5.41 -11.21
N SER A 383 10.72 6.39 -10.36
CA SER A 383 10.87 6.18 -8.91
C SER A 383 9.56 5.83 -8.19
N LEU A 384 8.41 6.21 -8.76
CA LEU A 384 7.10 6.09 -8.11
C LEU A 384 6.57 4.64 -8.12
N LYS A 385 6.70 3.92 -9.23
CA LYS A 385 6.30 2.50 -9.33
C LYS A 385 7.15 1.60 -8.43
N HIS A 386 8.46 1.87 -8.35
CA HIS A 386 9.35 1.14 -7.45
C HIS A 386 9.07 1.44 -5.97
N LYS A 387 8.71 2.67 -5.62
CA LYS A 387 8.29 3.00 -4.25
C LYS A 387 6.99 2.31 -3.88
N LEU A 388 5.98 2.27 -4.75
CA LEU A 388 4.73 1.53 -4.48
C LEU A 388 4.95 0.02 -4.40
N LYS A 389 5.80 -0.59 -5.24
CA LYS A 389 6.08 -2.03 -5.18
C LYS A 389 6.66 -2.44 -3.81
N ARG A 390 7.40 -1.55 -3.13
CA ARG A 390 7.93 -1.80 -1.78
C ARG A 390 6.86 -1.92 -0.69
N TRP A 391 5.67 -1.36 -0.91
CA TRP A 391 4.56 -1.44 0.04
C TRP A 391 3.76 -2.74 -0.08
N LEU A 392 3.98 -3.54 -1.13
CA LEU A 392 3.35 -4.84 -1.26
C LEU A 392 3.90 -5.82 -0.20
N PRO A 393 3.04 -6.71 0.34
CA PRO A 393 3.48 -7.71 1.30
C PRO A 393 4.41 -8.73 0.64
N THR A 394 5.46 -9.14 1.36
CA THR A 394 6.30 -10.28 0.98
C THR A 394 5.51 -11.59 1.08
N LYS A 395 6.01 -12.70 0.52
CA LYS A 395 5.33 -14.00 0.62
C LYS A 395 5.02 -14.42 2.07
N ARG A 396 5.94 -14.17 3.01
CA ARG A 396 5.76 -14.47 4.43
C ARG A 396 4.75 -13.53 5.10
N GLU A 397 4.84 -12.24 4.81
CA GLU A 397 3.87 -11.25 5.28
C GLU A 397 2.46 -11.58 4.76
N ALA A 398 2.34 -11.97 3.49
CA ALA A 398 1.08 -12.36 2.88
C ALA A 398 0.50 -13.63 3.53
N MET A 399 1.31 -14.67 3.75
CA MET A 399 0.86 -15.89 4.45
C MET A 399 0.36 -15.57 5.87
N ALA A 400 1.12 -14.78 6.63
CA ALA A 400 0.73 -14.41 7.99
C ALA A 400 -0.54 -13.54 8.01
N LEU A 401 -0.63 -12.55 7.11
CA LEU A 401 -1.81 -11.70 6.96
C LEU A 401 -3.04 -12.53 6.57
N SER A 402 -2.91 -13.46 5.63
CA SER A 402 -4.00 -14.39 5.24
C SER A 402 -4.46 -15.24 6.43
N ALA A 403 -3.54 -15.79 7.23
CA ALA A 403 -3.89 -16.57 8.41
C ALA A 403 -4.68 -15.73 9.45
N LEU A 404 -4.26 -14.48 9.68
CA LEU A 404 -4.94 -13.56 10.60
C LEU A 404 -6.32 -13.14 10.09
N ILE A 405 -6.46 -12.90 8.78
CA ILE A 405 -7.75 -12.62 8.14
C ILE A 405 -8.70 -13.80 8.30
N LEU A 406 -8.24 -15.02 8.02
CA LEU A 406 -9.03 -16.24 8.18
C LEU A 406 -9.44 -16.44 9.65
N CYS A 407 -8.51 -16.24 10.59
CA CYS A 407 -8.83 -16.30 12.03
C CYS A 407 -9.87 -15.25 12.43
N SER A 408 -9.74 -14.01 11.95
CA SER A 408 -10.69 -12.93 12.22
C SER A 408 -12.06 -13.16 11.57
N TRP A 409 -12.15 -13.96 10.51
CA TRP A 409 -13.41 -14.24 9.82
C TRP A 409 -14.30 -15.23 10.58
N GLN A 410 -13.69 -16.11 11.39
CA GLN A 410 -14.40 -17.13 12.17
C GLN A 410 -15.24 -16.50 13.29
N LEU A 411 -16.55 -16.78 13.31
CA LEU A 411 -17.48 -16.22 14.31
C LEU A 411 -17.13 -16.66 15.74
N SER A 412 -16.66 -17.90 15.93
CA SER A 412 -16.20 -18.40 17.22
C SER A 412 -15.01 -17.60 17.77
N THR A 413 -14.08 -17.20 16.91
CA THR A 413 -12.93 -16.35 17.28
C THR A 413 -13.42 -14.95 17.64
N GLN A 414 -14.31 -14.36 16.86
CA GLN A 414 -14.87 -13.05 17.17
C GLN A 414 -15.58 -13.03 18.53
N ARG A 415 -16.41 -14.04 18.79
CA ARG A 415 -17.07 -14.24 20.09
C ARG A 415 -16.05 -14.25 21.22
N PHE A 416 -15.07 -15.15 21.14
CA PHE A 416 -14.04 -15.29 22.16
C PHE A 416 -13.29 -13.97 22.41
N LEU A 417 -12.89 -13.28 21.34
CA LEU A 417 -12.16 -12.00 21.45
C LEU A 417 -13.02 -10.90 22.06
N ILE A 418 -14.30 -10.78 21.69
CA ILE A 418 -15.22 -9.79 22.26
C ILE A 418 -15.46 -10.08 23.74
N GLU A 419 -15.80 -11.31 24.11
CA GLU A 419 -16.06 -11.69 25.51
C GLU A 419 -14.84 -11.42 26.41
N LYS A 420 -13.63 -11.78 25.95
CA LYS A 420 -12.39 -11.48 26.69
C LYS A 420 -12.10 -9.98 26.74
N ARG A 421 -12.38 -9.25 25.67
CA ARG A 421 -12.20 -7.79 25.65
C ARG A 421 -13.16 -7.08 26.61
N VAL A 422 -14.41 -7.55 26.74
CA VAL A 422 -15.40 -7.03 27.70
C VAL A 422 -15.06 -7.44 29.13
N LEU A 423 -14.51 -8.64 29.36
CA LEU A 423 -13.97 -9.04 30.67
C LEU A 423 -12.87 -8.10 31.15
N VAL A 424 -11.87 -7.82 30.30
CA VAL A 424 -10.80 -6.89 30.69
C VAL A 424 -11.34 -5.47 30.85
N GLN A 425 -12.39 -5.09 30.12
CA GLN A 425 -13.07 -3.82 30.35
C GLN A 425 -13.72 -3.74 31.74
N ALA A 426 -14.33 -4.83 32.22
CA ALA A 426 -14.91 -4.89 33.56
C ALA A 426 -13.83 -4.69 34.64
N MET A 427 -12.72 -5.42 34.52
CA MET A 427 -11.56 -5.28 35.40
C MET A 427 -11.01 -3.86 35.37
N TYR A 428 -10.87 -3.27 34.18
CA TYR A 428 -10.39 -1.90 34.02
C TYR A 428 -11.34 -0.88 34.68
N ARG A 429 -12.66 -1.02 34.53
CA ARG A 429 -13.65 -0.15 35.20
C ARG A 429 -13.52 -0.23 36.71
N GLN A 430 -13.38 -1.42 37.28
CA GLN A 430 -13.19 -1.60 38.72
C GLN A 430 -11.90 -0.92 39.18
N TYR A 431 -10.78 -1.24 38.53
CA TYR A 431 -9.47 -0.72 38.89
C TYR A 431 -9.38 0.81 38.77
N SER A 432 -9.99 1.39 37.73
CA SER A 432 -10.04 2.83 37.50
C SER A 432 -11.15 3.56 38.27
N ASN A 433 -11.93 2.85 39.11
CA ASN A 433 -13.12 3.38 39.79
C ASN A 433 -14.16 4.03 38.85
N GLN A 434 -14.24 3.59 37.59
CA GLN A 434 -15.21 4.05 36.58
C GLN A 434 -16.44 3.13 36.49
N VAL A 435 -16.85 2.62 37.65
CA VAL A 435 -18.14 1.97 37.87
C VAL A 435 -19.08 3.05 38.41
N GLU A 436 -20.27 3.23 37.83
CA GLU A 436 -21.24 4.21 38.32
C GLU A 436 -21.64 3.85 39.77
N LYS A 437 -21.06 4.54 40.77
CA LYS A 437 -21.28 4.24 42.21
C LYS A 437 -22.52 4.93 42.81
N GLN A 438 -23.32 5.66 42.04
CA GLN A 438 -24.24 6.67 42.60
C GLN A 438 -25.69 6.70 42.07
N ASN A 439 -26.16 5.70 41.31
CA ASN A 439 -27.56 5.69 40.87
C ASN A 439 -28.25 4.38 41.27
N SER A 440 -29.42 4.48 41.90
CA SER A 440 -30.33 3.35 42.09
C SER A 440 -30.66 2.72 40.73
N PRO A 441 -30.48 1.40 40.55
CA PRO A 441 -30.74 0.75 39.29
C PRO A 441 -32.20 0.95 38.85
N PRO A 442 -32.47 1.17 37.55
CA PRO A 442 -33.80 1.52 37.06
C PRO A 442 -34.79 0.34 37.07
N VAL A 443 -34.30 -0.89 37.22
CA VAL A 443 -35.07 -2.13 37.08
C VAL A 443 -35.10 -2.92 38.39
N LEU A 444 -36.30 -3.30 38.83
CA LEU A 444 -36.52 -4.37 39.79
C LEU A 444 -36.81 -5.65 39.01
N LEU A 445 -35.91 -6.63 39.10
CA LEU A 445 -36.07 -7.92 38.47
C LEU A 445 -36.69 -8.89 39.50
N VAL A 446 -37.98 -9.17 39.34
CA VAL A 446 -38.72 -10.16 40.13
C VAL A 446 -38.57 -11.52 39.45
N GLU A 447 -37.68 -12.35 39.97
CA GLU A 447 -37.40 -13.67 39.42
C GLU A 447 -38.26 -14.74 40.11
N ILE A 448 -38.99 -15.51 39.32
CA ILE A 448 -39.63 -16.75 39.77
C ILE A 448 -38.55 -17.84 39.72
N ASP A 449 -37.80 -17.99 40.81
CA ASP A 449 -36.74 -18.97 40.98
C ASP A 449 -37.26 -20.35 41.45
N GLU A 450 -36.37 -21.34 41.57
CA GLU A 450 -36.71 -22.69 42.04
C GLU A 450 -37.38 -22.70 43.43
N ASP A 451 -36.93 -21.83 44.33
CA ASP A 451 -37.51 -21.73 45.67
C ASP A 451 -38.91 -21.11 45.62
N SER A 452 -39.17 -20.19 44.68
CA SER A 452 -40.50 -19.66 44.40
C SER A 452 -41.46 -20.74 43.93
N ILE A 453 -41.03 -21.60 43.00
CA ILE A 453 -41.84 -22.74 42.51
C ILE A 453 -42.14 -23.72 43.64
N LYS A 454 -41.14 -24.09 44.44
CA LYS A 454 -41.29 -25.03 45.55
C LYS A 454 -42.22 -24.49 46.64
N LYS A 455 -42.01 -23.24 47.07
CA LYS A 455 -42.84 -22.58 48.10
C LYS A 455 -44.28 -22.42 47.64
N ALA A 456 -44.48 -22.09 46.36
CA ALA A 456 -45.81 -21.97 45.76
C ALA A 456 -46.48 -23.33 45.49
N LYS A 457 -45.76 -24.45 45.65
CA LYS A 457 -46.23 -25.82 45.37
C LYS A 457 -46.72 -25.99 43.92
N ILE A 458 -46.04 -25.37 42.97
CA ILE A 458 -46.35 -25.47 41.54
C ILE A 458 -45.70 -26.73 40.98
N SER A 459 -46.50 -27.71 40.58
CA SER A 459 -46.01 -28.98 40.04
C SER A 459 -45.48 -28.88 38.61
N ASP A 460 -46.12 -28.05 37.77
CA ASP A 460 -45.71 -27.80 36.39
C ASP A 460 -45.67 -26.28 36.14
N PRO A 461 -44.47 -25.68 36.02
CA PRO A 461 -44.33 -24.25 35.82
C PRO A 461 -44.44 -23.81 34.34
N VAL A 462 -44.70 -24.73 33.38
CA VAL A 462 -44.76 -24.44 31.94
C VAL A 462 -46.05 -24.99 31.30
N PRO A 463 -47.14 -24.19 31.17
CA PRO A 463 -47.20 -22.74 31.33
C PRO A 463 -47.35 -22.30 32.79
N MET A 464 -46.79 -21.14 33.12
CA MET A 464 -46.82 -20.58 34.47
C MET A 464 -48.25 -20.43 35.02
N ASP A 465 -48.45 -20.81 36.29
CA ASP A 465 -49.73 -20.67 36.99
C ASP A 465 -50.15 -19.19 37.04
N ARG A 466 -51.30 -18.88 36.42
CA ARG A 466 -51.80 -17.50 36.29
C ARG A 466 -52.29 -16.94 37.63
N SER A 467 -52.71 -17.79 38.56
CA SER A 467 -53.08 -17.38 39.92
C SER A 467 -51.86 -16.99 40.74
N TYR A 468 -50.73 -17.68 40.56
CA TYR A 468 -49.47 -17.30 41.19
C TYR A 468 -48.97 -15.95 40.65
N MET A 469 -49.01 -15.76 39.32
CA MET A 469 -48.66 -14.48 38.72
C MET A 469 -49.62 -13.35 39.13
N ALA A 470 -50.91 -13.64 39.32
CA ALA A 470 -51.87 -12.67 39.84
C ALA A 470 -51.48 -12.17 41.25
N LYS A 471 -51.06 -13.07 42.15
CA LYS A 471 -50.57 -12.70 43.50
C LYS A 471 -49.34 -11.80 43.43
N ILE A 472 -48.39 -12.11 42.54
CA ILE A 472 -47.19 -11.29 42.33
C ILE A 472 -47.60 -9.87 41.88
N ILE A 473 -48.46 -9.76 40.86
CA ILE A 473 -48.89 -8.46 40.33
C ILE A 473 -49.73 -7.68 41.34
N GLU A 474 -50.57 -8.36 42.13
CA GLU A 474 -51.34 -7.75 43.21
C GLU A 474 -50.40 -7.10 44.23
N GLN A 475 -49.33 -7.80 44.65
CA GLN A 475 -48.34 -7.24 45.57
C GLN A 475 -47.47 -6.14 44.94
N LEU A 476 -47.20 -6.20 43.64
CA LEU A 476 -46.55 -5.07 42.94
C LEU A 476 -47.46 -3.86 42.84
N THR A 477 -48.77 -4.09 42.75
CA THR A 477 -49.78 -3.03 42.76
C THR A 477 -49.84 -2.40 44.15
N THR A 478 -49.78 -3.15 45.26
CA THR A 478 -49.80 -2.52 46.60
C THR A 478 -48.63 -1.53 46.80
N ILE A 479 -47.45 -1.82 46.26
CA ILE A 479 -46.29 -0.92 46.29
C ILE A 479 -46.24 0.12 45.15
N ASN A 480 -47.34 0.32 44.42
CA ASN A 480 -47.49 1.33 43.35
C ASN A 480 -46.48 1.19 42.18
N ALA A 481 -46.20 -0.05 41.75
CA ALA A 481 -45.35 -0.30 40.59
C ALA A 481 -46.00 0.22 39.29
N LYS A 482 -45.48 1.31 38.73
CA LYS A 482 -46.05 1.97 37.54
C LYS A 482 -45.83 1.24 36.22
N ILE A 483 -44.76 0.49 36.08
CA ILE A 483 -44.38 -0.18 34.83
C ILE A 483 -44.01 -1.61 35.14
N ILE A 484 -44.75 -2.56 34.57
CA ILE A 484 -44.56 -3.99 34.79
C ILE A 484 -44.38 -4.68 33.43
N GLY A 485 -43.18 -5.21 33.22
CA GLY A 485 -42.86 -6.15 32.16
C GLY A 485 -43.12 -7.58 32.60
N ILE A 486 -43.84 -8.35 31.78
CA ILE A 486 -44.11 -9.77 32.02
C ILE A 486 -43.38 -10.57 30.96
N ASP A 487 -42.24 -11.14 31.35
CA ASP A 487 -41.40 -12.00 30.52
C ASP A 487 -41.89 -13.46 30.54
N TYR A 488 -43.17 -13.64 30.20
CA TYR A 488 -43.83 -14.93 30.07
C TYR A 488 -44.78 -14.91 28.89
N LEU A 489 -44.81 -15.99 28.11
CA LEU A 489 -45.79 -16.18 27.04
C LEU A 489 -47.15 -16.58 27.65
N LEU A 490 -48.15 -15.71 27.44
CA LEU A 490 -49.48 -15.85 28.02
C LEU A 490 -50.56 -16.31 27.02
N ASP A 491 -50.15 -17.09 26.01
CA ASP A 491 -50.99 -17.53 24.88
C ASP A 491 -51.87 -18.75 25.21
N ARG A 492 -51.46 -19.58 26.17
CA ARG A 492 -52.21 -20.78 26.58
C ARG A 492 -53.31 -20.45 27.60
N TYR A 493 -54.50 -20.97 27.34
CA TYR A 493 -55.71 -20.79 28.15
C TYR A 493 -55.67 -21.54 29.49
N GLN A 494 -56.04 -20.85 30.58
CA GLN A 494 -56.26 -21.40 31.92
C GLN A 494 -57.61 -20.88 32.47
N PRO A 495 -58.67 -21.71 32.53
CA PRO A 495 -60.06 -21.24 32.70
C PRO A 495 -60.32 -20.24 33.84
N GLU A 496 -60.17 -20.67 35.10
CA GLU A 496 -60.46 -19.83 36.26
C GLU A 496 -59.28 -18.92 36.63
N ASN A 497 -58.04 -19.32 36.28
CA ASN A 497 -56.86 -18.57 36.65
C ASN A 497 -56.64 -17.35 35.72
N ASP A 498 -57.02 -17.43 34.44
CA ASP A 498 -56.98 -16.27 33.52
C ASP A 498 -57.97 -15.19 33.95
N LYS A 499 -59.16 -15.57 34.45
CA LYS A 499 -60.14 -14.60 34.99
C LYS A 499 -59.57 -13.84 36.18
N LYS A 500 -58.92 -14.54 37.12
CA LYS A 500 -58.27 -13.93 38.30
C LYS A 500 -57.17 -12.96 37.89
N LEU A 501 -56.29 -13.39 36.98
CA LEU A 501 -55.21 -12.55 36.49
C LEU A 501 -55.74 -11.33 35.74
N ALA A 502 -56.75 -11.48 34.87
CA ALA A 502 -57.37 -10.38 34.14
C ALA A 502 -57.99 -9.34 35.08
N GLN A 503 -58.64 -9.78 36.17
CA GLN A 503 -59.20 -8.89 37.19
C GLN A 503 -58.12 -8.05 37.88
N ILE A 504 -57.01 -8.67 38.29
CA ILE A 504 -55.88 -7.97 38.91
C ILE A 504 -55.22 -7.00 37.93
N LEU A 505 -54.98 -7.40 36.68
CA LEU A 505 -54.41 -6.52 35.64
C LEU A 505 -55.29 -5.28 35.42
N ARG A 506 -56.61 -5.46 35.26
CA ARG A 506 -57.56 -4.34 35.10
C ARG A 506 -57.58 -3.45 36.33
N SER A 507 -57.66 -4.02 37.53
CA SER A 507 -57.62 -3.26 38.78
C SER A 507 -56.32 -2.46 38.93
N SER A 508 -55.18 -2.97 38.48
CA SER A 508 -53.90 -2.26 38.53
C SER A 508 -53.89 -1.06 37.57
N ILE A 509 -54.43 -1.23 36.35
CA ILE A 509 -54.59 -0.13 35.39
C ILE A 509 -55.53 0.94 35.93
N GLU A 510 -56.73 0.57 36.38
CA GLU A 510 -57.75 1.53 36.83
C GLU A 510 -57.34 2.30 38.09
N LYS A 511 -56.68 1.63 39.05
CA LYS A 511 -56.30 2.26 40.32
C LYS A 511 -54.98 3.04 40.23
N GLN A 512 -54.04 2.59 39.41
CA GLN A 512 -52.66 3.08 39.45
C GLN A 512 -52.08 3.49 38.10
N ASN A 513 -52.85 3.37 37.02
CA ASN A 513 -52.42 3.64 35.65
C ASN A 513 -51.19 2.82 35.25
N THR A 514 -51.10 1.58 35.73
CA THR A 514 -49.97 0.70 35.49
C THR A 514 -49.81 0.37 34.01
N TRP A 515 -48.61 0.55 33.48
CA TRP A 515 -48.24 0.16 32.12
C TRP A 515 -47.77 -1.29 32.10
N PHE A 516 -48.44 -2.12 31.29
CA PHE A 516 -48.04 -3.52 31.10
C PHE A 516 -47.37 -3.74 29.74
N VAL A 517 -46.19 -4.36 29.76
CA VAL A 517 -45.49 -4.85 28.57
C VAL A 517 -45.43 -6.37 28.64
N PHE A 518 -46.05 -7.06 27.68
CA PHE A 518 -46.04 -8.52 27.63
C PHE A 518 -45.00 -9.03 26.63
N ALA A 519 -44.33 -10.12 26.98
CA ALA A 519 -43.44 -10.82 26.09
C ALA A 519 -44.18 -11.45 24.90
N THR A 520 -43.51 -11.48 23.75
CA THR A 520 -43.89 -12.28 22.60
C THR A 520 -42.66 -12.87 21.94
N SER A 521 -42.84 -14.05 21.34
CA SER A 521 -41.83 -14.69 20.52
C SER A 521 -42.47 -15.17 19.22
N GLN A 522 -41.63 -15.44 18.21
CA GLN A 522 -42.10 -15.92 16.93
C GLN A 522 -42.42 -17.42 17.03
N ASN A 523 -43.61 -17.82 16.56
CA ASN A 523 -44.01 -19.22 16.52
C ASN A 523 -43.47 -19.92 15.26
N HIS A 524 -43.57 -21.26 15.20
CA HIS A 524 -43.08 -22.04 14.06
C HIS A 524 -43.79 -21.74 12.73
N ALA A 525 -45.01 -21.21 12.77
CA ALA A 525 -45.78 -20.80 11.60
C ALA A 525 -45.42 -19.38 11.10
N GLY A 526 -44.45 -18.71 11.74
CA GLY A 526 -44.02 -17.35 11.40
C GLY A 526 -44.88 -16.23 11.99
N GLY A 527 -45.95 -16.57 12.72
CA GLY A 527 -46.75 -15.65 13.53
C GLY A 527 -46.13 -15.37 14.90
N TRP A 528 -46.87 -14.68 15.76
CA TRP A 528 -46.40 -14.26 17.10
C TRP A 528 -47.28 -14.86 18.18
N PHE A 529 -46.69 -15.26 19.31
CA PHE A 529 -47.47 -15.63 20.49
C PHE A 529 -48.13 -14.38 21.07
N GLU A 530 -49.45 -14.38 21.15
CA GLU A 530 -50.22 -13.26 21.70
C GLU A 530 -50.96 -13.70 22.97
N PRO A 531 -51.01 -12.87 24.02
CA PRO A 531 -51.92 -13.07 25.13
C PRO A 531 -53.37 -13.15 24.62
N LEU A 532 -54.18 -13.99 25.28
CA LEU A 532 -55.61 -14.07 25.00
C LEU A 532 -56.27 -12.68 25.15
N PRO A 533 -57.13 -12.23 24.21
CA PRO A 533 -57.73 -10.90 24.27
C PRO A 533 -58.54 -10.63 25.54
N GLU A 534 -59.15 -11.65 26.13
CA GLU A 534 -59.89 -11.59 27.39
C GLU A 534 -58.97 -11.31 28.58
N LEU A 535 -57.74 -11.80 28.51
CA LEU A 535 -56.71 -11.63 29.52
C LEU A 535 -56.00 -10.27 29.36
N ALA A 536 -55.48 -9.99 28.17
CA ALA A 536 -54.77 -8.76 27.89
C ALA A 536 -55.09 -8.22 26.49
N SER A 537 -55.86 -7.13 26.42
CA SER A 537 -56.31 -6.55 25.15
C SER A 537 -55.25 -5.61 24.54
N PRO A 538 -55.03 -5.64 23.22
CA PRO A 538 -54.16 -4.68 22.50
C PRO A 538 -54.51 -3.20 22.70
N LYS A 539 -55.71 -2.91 23.24
CA LYS A 539 -56.20 -1.56 23.52
C LYS A 539 -55.48 -0.85 24.67
N TRP A 540 -54.89 -1.62 25.59
CA TRP A 540 -54.21 -1.09 26.77
C TRP A 540 -52.85 -1.76 27.05
N ARG A 541 -52.53 -2.89 26.39
CA ARG A 541 -51.24 -3.57 26.57
C ARG A 541 -50.21 -3.15 25.53
N LEU A 542 -48.94 -3.12 25.93
CA LEU A 542 -47.81 -3.18 25.00
C LEU A 542 -47.34 -4.62 24.83
N GLN A 543 -46.75 -4.93 23.68
CA GLN A 543 -46.23 -6.26 23.37
C GLN A 543 -44.85 -6.17 22.76
N GLY A 544 -43.90 -6.83 23.42
CA GLY A 544 -42.48 -6.73 23.11
C GLY A 544 -41.85 -8.06 22.77
N ASN A 545 -41.09 -8.10 21.68
CA ASN A 545 -40.33 -9.25 21.25
C ASN A 545 -39.16 -9.52 22.22
N VAL A 546 -39.13 -10.73 22.79
CA VAL A 546 -38.08 -11.17 23.72
C VAL A 546 -36.89 -11.83 23.03
N ARG A 547 -36.89 -11.89 21.69
CA ARG A 547 -35.78 -12.46 20.92
C ARG A 547 -34.45 -11.79 21.27
N LEU A 548 -33.50 -12.62 21.67
CA LEU A 548 -32.11 -12.23 21.97
C LEU A 548 -31.18 -12.54 20.79
N VAL A 549 -30.09 -11.78 20.68
CA VAL A 549 -29.13 -11.87 19.56
C VAL A 549 -27.73 -12.24 20.07
N GLY A 550 -27.10 -13.20 19.41
CA GLY A 550 -25.77 -13.64 19.79
C GLY A 550 -25.21 -14.76 18.93
N TYR A 551 -24.17 -15.42 19.44
CA TYR A 551 -23.48 -16.52 18.76
C TYR A 551 -23.94 -17.86 19.34
N GLY A 552 -24.92 -18.50 18.68
CA GLY A 552 -25.56 -19.70 19.21
C GLY A 552 -26.32 -19.39 20.52
N ARG A 553 -26.03 -20.14 21.60
CA ARG A 553 -26.58 -19.91 22.94
C ARG A 553 -25.97 -18.69 23.67
N TYR A 554 -24.90 -18.07 23.16
CA TYR A 554 -24.22 -16.96 23.83
C TYR A 554 -24.83 -15.62 23.43
N VAL A 555 -25.59 -15.01 24.33
CA VAL A 555 -26.18 -13.69 24.13
C VAL A 555 -25.10 -12.62 24.28
N THR A 556 -24.89 -11.84 23.24
CA THR A 556 -23.77 -10.88 23.16
C THR A 556 -24.16 -9.55 22.53
N HIS A 557 -25.23 -9.51 21.74
CA HIS A 557 -25.60 -8.38 20.91
C HIS A 557 -26.98 -7.83 21.26
N VAL A 558 -27.15 -6.53 21.02
CA VAL A 558 -28.40 -5.81 21.27
C VAL A 558 -29.42 -6.15 20.19
N THR A 559 -30.67 -6.38 20.56
CA THR A 559 -31.76 -6.51 19.60
C THR A 559 -32.09 -5.13 19.01
N LEU A 560 -31.82 -4.94 17.72
CA LEU A 560 -31.93 -3.64 17.05
C LEU A 560 -33.36 -3.30 16.65
N LEU A 561 -33.64 -1.99 16.62
CA LEU A 561 -34.88 -1.44 16.12
C LEU A 561 -34.95 -1.53 14.59
N PRO A 562 -36.16 -1.75 14.03
CA PRO A 562 -36.36 -1.74 12.59
C PRO A 562 -36.06 -0.35 12.00
N SER A 563 -35.66 -0.32 10.72
CA SER A 563 -35.34 0.94 10.03
C SER A 563 -36.59 1.72 9.57
N GLN A 564 -37.76 1.08 9.52
CA GLN A 564 -39.03 1.67 9.09
C GLN A 564 -40.18 1.11 9.94
N ASP A 565 -41.23 1.91 10.14
CA ASP A 565 -42.38 1.53 10.98
C ASP A 565 -43.33 0.51 10.33
N SER A 566 -43.15 0.20 9.04
CA SER A 566 -43.96 -0.75 8.29
C SER A 566 -43.67 -2.23 8.61
N SER A 567 -42.72 -2.51 9.50
CA SER A 567 -42.38 -3.88 9.87
C SER A 567 -43.48 -4.51 10.71
N LYS A 568 -44.08 -5.62 10.23
CA LYS A 568 -45.00 -6.48 11.01
C LYS A 568 -44.33 -7.17 12.22
N THR A 569 -43.09 -6.81 12.56
CA THR A 569 -42.32 -7.40 13.65
C THR A 569 -42.52 -6.58 14.93
N PRO A 570 -42.95 -7.19 16.04
CA PRO A 570 -43.01 -6.53 17.34
C PRO A 570 -41.65 -5.98 17.75
N LEU A 571 -41.69 -4.86 18.45
CA LEU A 571 -40.51 -4.13 18.91
C LEU A 571 -39.82 -4.84 20.07
N PRO A 572 -38.52 -4.62 20.32
CA PRO A 572 -37.83 -5.27 21.42
C PRO A 572 -38.49 -4.99 22.78
N PHE A 573 -38.66 -6.03 23.59
CA PHE A 573 -39.27 -5.97 24.92
C PHE A 573 -38.63 -4.91 25.83
N GLY A 574 -37.30 -4.94 25.95
CA GLY A 574 -36.56 -3.95 26.74
C GLY A 574 -36.68 -2.51 26.20
N TYR A 575 -36.92 -2.32 24.90
CA TYR A 575 -37.13 -0.99 24.34
C TYR A 575 -38.47 -0.39 24.77
N LEU A 576 -39.54 -1.19 24.73
CA LEU A 576 -40.87 -0.72 25.14
C LEU A 576 -40.93 -0.38 26.63
N LEU A 577 -40.25 -1.14 27.48
CA LEU A 577 -40.12 -0.82 28.91
C LEU A 577 -39.35 0.49 29.13
N ALA A 578 -38.29 0.73 28.37
CA ALA A 578 -37.54 2.00 28.42
C ALA A 578 -38.40 3.19 27.95
N VAL A 579 -39.20 3.02 26.89
CA VAL A 579 -40.15 4.04 26.42
C VAL A 579 -41.22 4.33 27.48
N ALA A 580 -41.79 3.30 28.10
CA ALA A 580 -42.77 3.48 29.17
C ALA A 580 -42.19 4.29 30.34
N HIS A 581 -40.94 4.05 30.71
CA HIS A 581 -40.24 4.82 31.75
C HIS A 581 -40.07 6.28 31.36
N LEU A 582 -39.56 6.53 30.15
CA LEU A 582 -39.35 7.89 29.65
C LEU A 582 -40.63 8.72 29.75
N LEU A 583 -41.76 8.15 29.33
CA LEU A 583 -43.07 8.82 29.34
C LEU A 583 -43.68 8.98 30.73
N ASN A 584 -43.41 8.07 31.68
CA ASN A 584 -43.96 8.16 33.04
C ASN A 584 -43.14 9.07 33.97
N PHE A 585 -41.83 9.18 33.76
CA PHE A 585 -40.93 9.78 34.75
C PHE A 585 -40.05 10.92 34.23
N GLU A 586 -39.87 11.09 32.91
CA GLU A 586 -39.00 12.15 32.36
C GLU A 586 -39.78 13.26 31.60
N GLN A 587 -41.00 13.00 31.10
CA GLN A 587 -41.90 14.03 30.54
C GLN A 587 -43.04 14.36 31.50
N SER A 588 -42.95 15.47 32.23
CA SER A 588 -43.85 15.82 33.35
C SER A 588 -45.19 16.45 32.97
N ASP A 589 -45.35 16.99 31.76
CA ASP A 589 -46.40 17.98 31.53
C ASP A 589 -47.71 17.41 30.96
N ASN A 590 -47.73 16.15 30.48
CA ASN A 590 -48.94 15.44 30.03
C ASN A 590 -48.74 13.90 30.11
N LEU A 591 -49.09 13.29 31.24
CA LEU A 591 -48.95 11.83 31.44
C LEU A 591 -49.98 11.05 30.62
N LEU A 592 -49.53 10.33 29.59
CA LEU A 592 -50.36 9.38 28.85
C LEU A 592 -50.68 8.16 29.73
N GLN A 593 -51.93 7.72 29.78
CA GLN A 593 -52.39 6.62 30.64
C GLN A 593 -53.15 5.55 29.86
N PRO A 594 -52.93 4.25 30.12
CA PRO A 594 -53.63 3.17 29.44
C PRO A 594 -55.10 3.14 29.83
N GLN A 595 -56.00 3.12 28.84
CA GLN A 595 -57.45 3.09 29.05
C GLN A 595 -58.06 1.77 28.56
N ILE A 596 -58.75 1.05 29.45
CA ILE A 596 -59.35 -0.25 29.15
C ILE A 596 -60.46 -0.13 28.09
N SER A 597 -61.22 0.96 28.11
CA SER A 597 -62.35 1.23 27.20
C SER A 597 -61.94 1.79 25.83
N SER A 598 -60.65 1.99 25.55
CA SER A 598 -60.20 2.59 24.29
C SER A 598 -60.63 1.78 23.06
N SER A 599 -60.92 2.48 21.96
CA SER A 599 -61.20 1.88 20.65
C SER A 599 -59.93 1.63 19.82
N THR A 600 -58.80 2.22 20.18
CA THR A 600 -57.55 2.19 19.41
C THR A 600 -56.46 1.38 20.10
N ASN A 601 -55.51 0.84 19.32
CA ASN A 601 -54.38 0.09 19.86
C ASN A 601 -53.47 0.98 20.72
N TRP A 602 -53.02 0.46 21.87
CA TRP A 602 -52.22 1.23 22.82
C TRP A 602 -50.87 1.68 22.27
N LEU A 603 -50.17 0.83 21.51
CA LEU A 603 -48.89 1.19 20.89
C LEU A 603 -49.07 2.34 19.89
N SER A 604 -50.19 2.38 19.16
CA SER A 604 -50.49 3.49 18.24
C SER A 604 -50.74 4.80 19.00
N GLN A 605 -51.46 4.75 20.12
CA GLN A 605 -51.67 5.92 20.99
C GLN A 605 -50.32 6.45 21.52
N VAL A 606 -49.45 5.56 21.99
CA VAL A 606 -48.10 5.91 22.48
C VAL A 606 -47.25 6.56 21.37
N LYS A 607 -47.25 5.99 20.16
CA LYS A 607 -46.53 6.55 19.01
C LYS A 607 -47.02 7.95 18.63
N ASN A 608 -48.34 8.13 18.55
CA ASN A 608 -48.94 9.42 18.21
C ASN A 608 -48.61 10.47 19.28
N HIS A 609 -48.75 10.12 20.56
CA HIS A 609 -48.41 11.01 21.66
C HIS A 609 -46.94 11.45 21.64
N ILE A 610 -46.01 10.53 21.34
CA ILE A 610 -44.59 10.88 21.19
C ILE A 610 -44.37 11.84 20.00
N ALA A 611 -45.00 11.55 18.86
CA ALA A 611 -44.89 12.41 17.68
C ALA A 611 -45.42 13.84 17.95
N GLU A 612 -46.55 13.94 18.66
CA GLU A 612 -47.18 15.21 19.03
C GLU A 612 -46.39 15.99 20.10
N THR A 613 -45.89 15.31 21.14
CA THR A 613 -45.26 16.00 22.30
C THR A 613 -43.77 16.27 22.14
N THR A 614 -43.03 15.39 21.45
CA THR A 614 -41.56 15.52 21.35
C THR A 614 -41.09 16.04 19.99
N ASN A 615 -41.97 16.08 18.99
CA ASN A 615 -41.62 16.31 17.59
C ASN A 615 -40.51 15.36 17.07
N LYS A 616 -40.31 14.22 17.73
CA LYS A 616 -39.37 13.16 17.33
C LYS A 616 -40.14 11.95 16.84
N HIS A 617 -39.55 11.21 15.90
CA HIS A 617 -40.08 9.91 15.52
C HIS A 617 -39.94 8.93 16.70
N PHE A 618 -40.88 8.00 16.83
CA PHE A 618 -40.91 7.01 17.92
C PHE A 618 -39.60 6.24 18.11
N PHE A 619 -38.86 5.95 17.03
CA PHE A 619 -37.57 5.26 17.08
C PHE A 619 -36.36 6.18 17.33
N ASP A 620 -36.53 7.51 17.34
CA ASP A 620 -35.46 8.51 17.62
C ASP A 620 -35.36 8.83 19.13
N LEU A 621 -36.21 8.21 19.95
CA LEU A 621 -36.12 8.29 21.42
C LEU A 621 -34.89 7.57 21.99
N SER A 622 -34.26 6.68 21.21
CA SER A 622 -33.00 6.03 21.57
C SER A 622 -31.87 6.45 20.63
N SER A 623 -30.63 6.16 21.05
CA SER A 623 -29.43 6.43 20.25
C SER A 623 -29.58 5.94 18.80
N SER A 624 -29.03 6.68 17.83
CA SER A 624 -29.02 6.23 16.42
C SER A 624 -28.32 4.88 16.20
N SER A 625 -27.51 4.43 17.16
CA SER A 625 -26.90 3.09 17.20
C SER A 625 -27.90 1.96 17.48
N SER A 626 -29.09 2.22 18.01
CA SER A 626 -30.11 1.19 18.23
C SER A 626 -30.79 0.73 16.95
N ARG A 627 -30.66 1.51 15.87
CA ARG A 627 -31.24 1.22 14.56
C ARG A 627 -30.30 0.38 13.71
N LEU A 628 -30.87 -0.53 12.92
CA LEU A 628 -30.10 -1.31 11.96
C LEU A 628 -29.48 -0.41 10.87
N LYS A 629 -28.16 -0.28 10.88
CA LYS A 629 -27.38 0.49 9.88
C LYS A 629 -27.12 -0.33 8.62
N SER A 630 -26.96 0.35 7.48
CA SER A 630 -26.72 -0.28 6.17
C SER A 630 -25.46 -1.16 6.14
N LEU A 631 -24.36 -0.72 6.76
CA LEU A 631 -23.12 -1.51 6.82
C LEU A 631 -23.28 -2.77 7.68
N THR A 632 -23.98 -2.67 8.81
CA THR A 632 -24.30 -3.82 9.67
C THR A 632 -25.20 -4.81 8.91
N LYS A 633 -26.25 -4.32 8.24
CA LYS A 633 -27.13 -5.13 7.39
C LYS A 633 -26.37 -5.82 6.24
N PHE A 634 -25.41 -5.13 5.62
CA PHE A 634 -24.55 -5.71 4.60
C PHE A 634 -23.69 -6.83 5.17
N SER A 635 -23.13 -6.66 6.37
CA SER A 635 -22.30 -7.68 7.01
C SER A 635 -23.06 -8.99 7.28
N TYR A 636 -24.36 -8.93 7.55
CA TYR A 636 -25.18 -10.15 7.70
C TYR A 636 -25.21 -11.01 6.45
N ARG A 637 -25.13 -10.41 5.24
CA ARG A 637 -25.04 -11.15 3.97
C ARG A 637 -23.75 -11.98 3.87
N LEU A 638 -22.70 -11.52 4.53
CA LEU A 638 -21.41 -12.22 4.65
C LEU A 638 -21.36 -13.17 5.85
N ARG A 639 -22.48 -13.37 6.55
CA ARG A 639 -22.57 -14.08 7.83
C ARG A 639 -21.64 -13.46 8.90
N GLN A 640 -21.55 -12.14 8.93
CA GLN A 640 -20.74 -11.35 9.86
C GLN A 640 -21.62 -10.41 10.67
N MET A 641 -21.13 -9.92 11.81
CA MET A 641 -21.87 -9.03 12.74
C MET A 641 -21.15 -7.67 12.88
N TRP A 642 -20.65 -7.11 11.78
CA TRP A 642 -19.80 -5.92 11.83
C TRP A 642 -20.59 -4.69 12.29
N LEU A 643 -20.00 -3.94 13.23
CA LEU A 643 -20.59 -2.74 13.84
C LEU A 643 -21.96 -2.99 14.53
N HIS A 644 -22.35 -4.25 14.77
CA HIS A 644 -23.54 -4.56 15.53
C HIS A 644 -23.27 -4.25 17.01
N PRO A 645 -24.04 -3.36 17.66
CA PRO A 645 -23.84 -3.05 19.07
C PRO A 645 -23.92 -4.28 20.00
N ILE A 646 -23.01 -4.35 20.95
CA ILE A 646 -22.97 -5.39 21.98
C ILE A 646 -23.70 -4.95 23.24
N ILE A 647 -24.13 -5.93 24.04
CA ILE A 647 -24.60 -5.68 25.41
C ILE A 647 -23.35 -5.42 26.28
N ASP A 648 -23.27 -4.26 26.94
CA ASP A 648 -22.13 -3.88 27.78
C ASP A 648 -22.18 -4.61 29.13
N PHE A 649 -21.76 -5.88 29.12
CA PHE A 649 -21.56 -6.67 30.34
C PHE A 649 -20.36 -6.21 31.17
N SER A 650 -19.62 -5.17 30.76
CA SER A 650 -18.58 -4.59 31.61
C SER A 650 -19.17 -3.76 32.75
N ILE A 651 -20.47 -3.42 32.70
CA ILE A 651 -21.20 -2.79 33.79
C ILE A 651 -21.67 -3.88 34.77
N PRO A 652 -21.45 -3.73 36.09
CA PRO A 652 -21.87 -4.72 37.08
C PRO A 652 -23.41 -4.83 37.16
N PRO A 653 -23.97 -6.03 37.38
CA PRO A 653 -25.42 -6.24 37.45
C PRO A 653 -26.13 -5.34 38.47
N GLU A 654 -25.47 -4.99 39.57
CA GLU A 654 -26.02 -4.18 40.67
C GLU A 654 -26.30 -2.74 40.25
N ALA A 655 -25.61 -2.25 39.22
CA ALA A 655 -25.88 -0.95 38.61
C ALA A 655 -27.04 -1.01 37.58
N ILE A 656 -27.45 -2.21 37.18
CA ILE A 656 -28.48 -2.45 36.15
C ILE A 656 -29.83 -2.76 36.79
N PHE A 657 -29.86 -3.70 37.74
CA PHE A 657 -31.09 -4.17 38.38
C PHE A 657 -30.89 -4.59 39.84
N VAL A 658 -31.96 -4.50 40.62
CA VAL A 658 -32.09 -5.22 41.89
C VAL A 658 -32.82 -6.53 41.63
N ARG A 659 -32.23 -7.66 42.04
CA ARG A 659 -32.89 -8.96 41.97
C ARG A 659 -33.71 -9.20 43.24
N LEU A 660 -34.97 -9.62 43.08
CA LEU A 660 -35.87 -10.02 44.16
C LEU A 660 -36.55 -11.33 43.78
N ALA A 661 -36.44 -12.36 44.63
CA ALA A 661 -37.15 -13.61 44.36
C ALA A 661 -38.66 -13.42 44.55
N ALA A 662 -39.49 -14.04 43.72
CA ALA A 662 -40.93 -13.89 43.76
C ALA A 662 -41.54 -14.32 45.10
N TRP A 663 -41.02 -15.39 45.73
CA TRP A 663 -41.45 -15.77 47.08
C TRP A 663 -41.12 -14.70 48.14
N GLN A 664 -39.98 -14.02 48.03
CA GLN A 664 -39.62 -12.95 48.97
C GLN A 664 -40.55 -11.76 48.82
N LEU A 665 -40.95 -11.43 47.60
CA LEU A 665 -41.94 -10.40 47.34
C LEU A 665 -43.28 -10.71 48.03
N LEU A 666 -43.74 -11.96 47.95
CA LEU A 666 -45.02 -12.39 48.51
C LEU A 666 -45.02 -12.53 50.05
N GLU A 667 -43.86 -12.83 50.66
CA GLU A 667 -43.73 -12.99 52.12
C GLU A 667 -43.33 -11.69 52.85
N SER A 668 -42.79 -10.70 52.14
CA SER A 668 -42.36 -9.43 52.76
C SER A 668 -43.55 -8.52 53.07
N SER A 669 -43.49 -7.81 54.19
CA SER A 669 -44.47 -6.77 54.52
C SER A 669 -44.35 -5.55 53.58
N GLU A 670 -45.42 -4.76 53.45
CA GLU A 670 -45.43 -3.55 52.60
C GLU A 670 -44.31 -2.58 52.99
N SER A 671 -44.07 -2.36 54.29
CA SER A 671 -43.00 -1.49 54.78
C SER A 671 -41.60 -2.04 54.47
N GLU A 672 -41.38 -3.35 54.51
CA GLU A 672 -40.10 -3.96 54.12
C GLU A 672 -39.86 -3.92 52.62
N LEU A 673 -40.92 -4.09 51.83
CA LEU A 673 -40.86 -3.95 50.38
C LEU A 673 -40.57 -2.51 50.00
N LEU A 674 -41.30 -1.55 50.57
CA LEU A 674 -41.01 -0.14 50.42
C LEU A 674 -39.60 0.18 50.89
N ALA A 675 -39.07 -0.35 51.99
CA ALA A 675 -37.65 -0.11 52.34
C ALA A 675 -36.66 -0.66 51.29
N LYS A 676 -37.02 -1.77 50.60
CA LYS A 676 -36.22 -2.37 49.52
C LYS A 676 -36.43 -1.70 48.15
N THR A 677 -37.56 -1.00 47.94
CA THR A 677 -37.96 -0.39 46.65
C THR A 677 -38.08 1.13 46.69
N THR A 678 -38.03 1.77 47.86
CA THR A 678 -38.16 3.22 48.06
C THR A 678 -36.77 3.79 48.29
N LEU A 679 -36.10 4.11 47.19
CA LEU A 679 -34.89 4.94 47.17
C LEU A 679 -35.24 6.35 46.70
N GLU A 680 -36.33 6.95 47.20
CA GLU A 680 -36.86 8.31 46.92
C GLU A 680 -37.10 8.72 45.43
N LYS A 681 -36.51 8.00 44.46
CA LYS A 681 -36.72 7.94 43.01
C LYS A 681 -36.12 6.60 42.53
N ARG A 682 -36.96 5.61 42.12
CA ARG A 682 -36.60 4.28 41.50
C ARG A 682 -36.41 3.11 42.48
N PRO A 683 -36.63 1.83 42.05
CA PRO A 683 -36.85 1.34 40.69
C PRO A 683 -38.24 1.66 40.11
N SER A 684 -38.23 2.15 38.89
CA SER A 684 -39.39 2.63 38.12
C SER A 684 -39.98 1.57 37.18
N ILE A 685 -39.23 0.49 36.94
CA ILE A 685 -39.60 -0.60 36.03
C ILE A 685 -39.47 -1.92 36.79
N VAL A 686 -40.51 -2.74 36.78
CA VAL A 686 -40.48 -4.10 37.29
C VAL A 686 -40.49 -5.07 36.12
N ILE A 687 -39.63 -6.09 36.14
CA ILE A 687 -39.66 -7.21 35.18
C ILE A 687 -39.95 -8.48 35.97
N ILE A 688 -41.05 -9.15 35.67
CA ILE A 688 -41.37 -10.48 36.17
C ILE A 688 -40.82 -11.48 35.15
N ALA A 689 -39.83 -12.29 35.55
CA ALA A 689 -39.14 -13.22 34.66
C ALA A 689 -38.91 -14.58 35.31
N ALA A 690 -38.59 -15.56 34.49
CA ALA A 690 -38.26 -16.90 34.96
C ALA A 690 -36.82 -16.98 35.48
N GLY A 691 -36.63 -17.68 36.60
CA GLY A 691 -35.33 -17.97 37.21
C GLY A 691 -35.15 -19.45 37.57
N TYR A 692 -36.05 -20.33 37.10
CA TYR A 692 -36.01 -21.78 37.33
C TYR A 692 -35.38 -22.52 36.13
N LYS A 693 -34.94 -23.76 36.36
CA LYS A 693 -34.09 -24.52 35.43
C LYS A 693 -34.77 -24.81 34.08
N ASP A 694 -36.04 -25.18 34.12
CA ASP A 694 -36.81 -25.62 32.95
C ASP A 694 -37.45 -24.45 32.18
N ALA A 695 -37.12 -23.20 32.51
CA ALA A 695 -37.66 -22.01 31.88
C ALA A 695 -37.37 -21.94 30.37
N GLY A 696 -38.38 -21.60 29.57
CA GLY A 696 -38.30 -21.48 28.11
C GLY A 696 -39.46 -22.16 27.38
N LEU A 697 -39.52 -22.02 26.05
CA LEU A 697 -40.42 -22.83 25.21
C LEU A 697 -39.93 -24.29 25.16
N THR A 698 -38.62 -24.46 25.17
CA THR A 698 -37.94 -25.71 25.45
C THR A 698 -37.24 -25.65 26.82
N PRO A 699 -37.11 -26.77 27.55
CA PRO A 699 -36.53 -26.76 28.89
C PRO A 699 -35.13 -26.12 28.94
N GLY A 700 -35.00 -25.05 29.71
CA GLY A 700 -33.76 -24.30 29.89
C GLY A 700 -33.34 -23.47 28.67
N GLU A 701 -34.26 -23.13 27.78
CA GLU A 701 -34.01 -22.20 26.67
C GLU A 701 -33.69 -20.79 27.16
N ASP A 702 -34.36 -20.36 28.25
CA ASP A 702 -34.20 -19.03 28.83
C ASP A 702 -32.98 -18.91 29.77
N ASN A 703 -32.25 -20.01 29.96
CA ASN A 703 -31.04 -20.08 30.75
C ASN A 703 -29.80 -20.07 29.84
N PHE A 704 -29.08 -18.95 29.80
CA PHE A 704 -27.92 -18.73 28.93
C PHE A 704 -26.59 -19.01 29.66
N PRO A 705 -25.52 -19.36 28.92
CA PRO A 705 -24.17 -19.42 29.48
C PRO A 705 -23.76 -18.08 30.07
N LEU A 706 -23.18 -18.10 31.28
CA LEU A 706 -22.77 -16.90 32.00
C LEU A 706 -21.66 -16.12 31.25
N PRO A 707 -21.89 -14.84 30.89
CA PRO A 707 -20.86 -14.03 30.25
C PRO A 707 -19.64 -13.85 31.19
N PRO A 708 -18.39 -13.92 30.69
CA PRO A 708 -17.21 -13.86 31.54
C PRO A 708 -17.11 -12.59 32.40
N ALA A 709 -17.54 -11.43 31.86
CA ALA A 709 -17.55 -10.18 32.61
C ALA A 709 -18.58 -10.18 33.75
N VAL A 710 -19.76 -10.78 33.55
CA VAL A 710 -20.77 -10.95 34.61
C VAL A 710 -20.27 -11.95 35.66
N SER A 711 -19.65 -13.05 35.23
CA SER A 711 -19.01 -14.02 36.13
C SER A 711 -17.95 -13.36 37.01
N TYR A 712 -17.15 -12.46 36.43
CA TYR A 712 -16.21 -11.65 37.18
C TYR A 712 -16.92 -10.82 38.25
N TRP A 713 -17.93 -10.03 37.90
CA TRP A 713 -18.68 -9.22 38.88
C TRP A 713 -19.34 -10.05 39.98
N ARG A 714 -19.99 -11.18 39.64
CA ARG A 714 -20.59 -12.09 40.62
C ARG A 714 -19.57 -12.65 41.61
N SER A 715 -18.33 -12.90 41.16
CA SER A 715 -17.23 -13.35 42.03
C SER A 715 -16.71 -12.28 42.99
N GLN A 716 -16.92 -10.99 42.67
CA GLN A 716 -16.49 -9.86 43.52
C GLN A 716 -17.50 -9.54 44.64
N LYS A 717 -18.70 -10.13 44.62
CA LYS A 717 -19.69 -9.94 45.68
C LYS A 717 -19.26 -10.60 46.99
N ASN A 718 -19.79 -10.08 48.09
CA ASN A 718 -19.64 -10.68 49.40
C ASN A 718 -21.03 -10.93 50.04
N PRO A 719 -21.49 -12.20 50.14
CA PRO A 719 -20.86 -13.41 49.61
C PRO A 719 -20.90 -13.46 48.06
N PRO A 720 -20.00 -14.23 47.41
CA PRO A 720 -20.02 -14.40 45.95
C PRO A 720 -21.33 -15.02 45.46
N ASP A 721 -21.88 -14.50 44.36
CA ASP A 721 -23.06 -15.08 43.72
C ASP A 721 -22.65 -16.32 42.92
N GLN A 722 -23.14 -17.50 43.36
CA GLN A 722 -22.80 -18.80 42.79
C GLN A 722 -23.68 -19.22 41.59
N SER A 723 -24.64 -18.38 41.18
CA SER A 723 -25.52 -18.68 40.05
C SER A 723 -24.72 -18.87 38.75
N ARG A 724 -24.90 -20.03 38.12
CA ARG A 724 -24.16 -20.43 36.90
C ARG A 724 -24.85 -20.06 35.60
N ALA A 725 -26.17 -19.81 35.65
CA ALA A 725 -26.96 -19.38 34.49
C ALA A 725 -27.08 -17.85 34.47
N PHE A 726 -27.25 -17.31 33.27
CA PHE A 726 -27.66 -15.92 33.04
C PHE A 726 -29.06 -15.96 32.42
N THR A 727 -30.07 -15.39 33.08
CA THR A 727 -31.48 -15.55 32.69
C THR A 727 -31.89 -14.57 31.60
N GLY A 728 -32.97 -14.86 30.86
CA GLY A 728 -33.55 -13.91 29.89
C GLY A 728 -33.96 -12.60 30.54
N GLY A 729 -34.53 -12.67 31.74
CA GLY A 729 -34.87 -11.50 32.57
C GLY A 729 -33.68 -10.59 32.86
N GLU A 730 -32.51 -11.17 33.20
CA GLU A 730 -31.28 -10.40 33.39
C GLU A 730 -30.83 -9.72 32.10
N VAL A 731 -30.87 -10.43 30.96
CA VAL A 731 -30.53 -9.86 29.65
C VAL A 731 -31.46 -8.68 29.34
N HIS A 732 -32.77 -8.83 29.56
CA HIS A 732 -33.74 -7.78 29.32
C HIS A 732 -33.53 -6.57 30.24
N ALA A 733 -33.17 -6.78 31.51
CA ALA A 733 -32.79 -5.70 32.41
C ALA A 733 -31.57 -4.92 31.89
N TYR A 734 -30.54 -5.61 31.38
CA TYR A 734 -29.42 -4.97 30.69
C TYR A 734 -29.90 -4.15 29.49
N LEU A 735 -30.73 -4.71 28.61
CA LEU A 735 -31.24 -4.00 27.44
C LEU A 735 -32.02 -2.74 27.82
N VAL A 736 -32.90 -2.80 28.82
CA VAL A 736 -33.64 -1.64 29.35
C VAL A 736 -32.67 -0.56 29.80
N HIS A 737 -31.70 -0.90 30.65
CA HIS A 737 -30.69 0.06 31.11
C HIS A 737 -29.95 0.72 29.94
N HIS A 738 -29.56 -0.06 28.94
CA HIS A 738 -28.84 0.43 27.76
C HIS A 738 -29.67 1.39 26.91
N PHE A 739 -30.96 1.11 26.74
CA PHE A 739 -31.88 2.02 26.03
C PHE A 739 -32.10 3.31 26.80
N LEU A 740 -32.30 3.24 28.13
CA LEU A 740 -32.47 4.42 28.99
C LEU A 740 -31.21 5.31 28.99
N LYS A 741 -30.03 4.72 29.09
CA LYS A 741 -28.76 5.46 29.06
C LYS A 741 -28.35 5.92 27.65
N GLN A 742 -29.09 5.50 26.61
CA GLN A 742 -28.81 5.77 25.20
C GLN A 742 -27.35 5.48 24.80
N ARG A 743 -26.71 4.50 25.43
CA ARG A 743 -25.29 4.18 25.25
C ARG A 743 -25.15 2.72 24.85
N LEU A 744 -24.97 2.49 23.55
CA LEU A 744 -24.75 1.17 22.98
C LEU A 744 -23.31 1.04 22.47
N VAL A 745 -22.59 0.01 22.92
CA VAL A 745 -21.18 -0.15 22.57
C VAL A 745 -21.05 -0.76 21.17
N ILE A 746 -20.35 -0.06 20.27
CA ILE A 746 -20.14 -0.51 18.89
C ILE A 746 -18.75 -1.15 18.76
N PRO A 747 -18.65 -2.44 18.43
CA PRO A 747 -17.37 -3.08 18.15
C PRO A 747 -16.88 -2.76 16.74
N ILE A 748 -15.63 -2.28 16.62
CA ILE A 748 -14.96 -2.15 15.33
C ILE A 748 -14.48 -3.54 14.87
N PRO A 749 -14.73 -3.94 13.62
CA PRO A 749 -14.30 -5.24 13.11
C PRO A 749 -12.78 -5.45 13.21
N ASN A 750 -12.36 -6.60 13.74
CA ASN A 750 -10.94 -7.00 13.78
C ASN A 750 -10.29 -6.91 12.39
N LEU A 751 -11.00 -7.36 11.35
CA LEU A 751 -10.53 -7.36 9.96
C LEU A 751 -10.05 -5.97 9.49
N TRP A 752 -10.77 -4.91 9.87
CA TRP A 752 -10.43 -3.55 9.45
C TRP A 752 -9.15 -3.06 10.13
N LEU A 753 -9.03 -3.29 11.44
CA LEU A 753 -7.82 -2.90 12.17
C LEU A 753 -6.62 -3.80 11.85
N ILE A 754 -6.82 -5.06 11.44
CA ILE A 754 -5.75 -5.90 10.87
C ILE A 754 -5.19 -5.23 9.60
N GLY A 755 -6.06 -4.74 8.70
CA GLY A 755 -5.63 -4.02 7.50
C GLY A 755 -4.81 -2.76 7.82
N VAL A 756 -5.30 -1.93 8.75
CA VAL A 756 -4.56 -0.73 9.22
C VAL A 756 -3.22 -1.11 9.85
N ALA A 757 -3.21 -2.11 10.73
CA ALA A 757 -2.01 -2.59 11.40
C ALA A 757 -0.96 -3.17 10.42
N ALA A 758 -1.39 -3.85 9.36
CA ALA A 758 -0.50 -4.35 8.32
C ALA A 758 0.21 -3.20 7.57
N VAL A 759 -0.53 -2.13 7.23
CA VAL A 759 0.03 -0.93 6.58
C VAL A 759 1.01 -0.22 7.52
N LEU A 760 0.64 -0.01 8.78
CA LEU A 760 1.52 0.61 9.78
C LEU A 760 2.77 -0.23 10.04
N GLY A 761 2.61 -1.56 10.18
CA GLY A 761 3.72 -2.50 10.35
C GLY A 761 4.68 -2.46 9.16
N LYS A 762 4.15 -2.44 7.93
CA LYS A 762 4.97 -2.29 6.72
C LYS A 762 5.70 -0.95 6.67
N GLY A 763 5.03 0.14 7.05
CA GLY A 763 5.64 1.47 7.14
C GLY A 763 6.83 1.50 8.09
N VAL A 764 6.70 0.89 9.27
CA VAL A 764 7.79 0.76 10.24
C VAL A 764 8.95 -0.08 9.68
N VAL A 765 8.65 -1.22 9.04
CA VAL A 765 9.68 -2.06 8.39
C VAL A 765 10.49 -1.26 7.36
N LEU A 766 9.81 -0.46 6.52
CA LEU A 766 10.48 0.39 5.53
C LEU A 766 11.31 1.52 6.17
N MET A 767 10.86 2.06 7.30
CA MET A 767 11.62 3.06 8.07
C MET A 767 12.88 2.45 8.68
N LEU A 768 12.79 1.23 9.23
CA LEU A 768 13.93 0.50 9.78
C LEU A 768 14.94 0.12 8.70
N ASP A 769 14.47 -0.27 7.51
CA ASP A 769 15.32 -0.62 6.36
C ASP A 769 16.11 0.58 5.82
N ASN A 770 15.46 1.75 5.69
CA ASN A 770 16.15 2.98 5.28
C ASN A 770 17.17 3.48 6.32
N SER A 771 17.05 3.06 7.59
CA SER A 771 17.97 3.42 8.68
C SER A 771 19.10 2.39 8.87
N SER A 772 19.41 1.60 7.84
CA SER A 772 20.40 0.50 7.85
C SER A 772 21.81 0.91 8.34
N ASN A 773 22.20 2.19 8.23
CA ASN A 773 23.46 2.71 8.76
C ASN A 773 23.45 3.07 10.26
N SER A 774 22.34 2.83 10.98
CA SER A 774 22.24 3.15 12.42
C SER A 774 22.78 2.03 13.32
N LYS A 775 23.51 2.43 14.38
CA LYS A 775 24.02 1.52 15.43
C LYS A 775 22.89 0.68 16.05
N THR A 776 23.15 -0.59 16.38
CA THR A 776 22.20 -1.57 16.97
C THR A 776 21.36 -0.98 18.11
N GLN A 777 21.97 -0.18 18.98
CA GLN A 777 21.31 0.50 20.11
C GLN A 777 20.14 1.41 19.70
N LYS A 778 20.20 2.06 18.54
CA LYS A 778 19.08 2.90 18.04
C LYS A 778 17.86 2.07 17.64
N LYS A 779 18.08 0.85 17.12
CA LYS A 779 16.98 -0.06 16.73
C LYS A 779 16.25 -0.59 17.96
N GLU A 780 16.98 -0.95 19.01
CA GLU A 780 16.40 -1.41 20.28
C GLU A 780 15.53 -0.33 20.93
N ILE A 781 15.98 0.93 20.95
CA ILE A 781 15.19 2.05 21.48
C ILE A 781 13.90 2.24 20.66
N ILE A 782 13.97 2.15 19.33
CA ILE A 782 12.77 2.24 18.47
C ILE A 782 11.79 1.11 18.79
N LEU A 783 12.27 -0.13 18.94
CA LEU A 783 11.42 -1.28 19.28
C LEU A 783 10.77 -1.10 20.67
N LEU A 784 11.51 -0.61 21.66
CA LEU A 784 10.98 -0.30 23.00
C LEU A 784 9.88 0.76 22.94
N LEU A 785 10.09 1.84 22.16
CA LEU A 785 9.09 2.89 21.96
C LEU A 785 7.82 2.35 21.29
N LEU A 786 7.97 1.48 20.28
CA LEU A 786 6.82 0.84 19.62
C LEU A 786 6.06 -0.10 20.55
N PHE A 787 6.77 -0.80 21.44
CA PHE A 787 6.15 -1.62 22.48
C PHE A 787 5.34 -0.76 23.45
N LEU A 788 5.91 0.33 23.95
CA LEU A 788 5.21 1.28 24.79
C LEU A 788 3.98 1.87 24.09
N LEU A 789 4.10 2.22 22.80
CA LEU A 789 2.98 2.73 22.00
C LEU A 789 1.85 1.69 21.87
N THR A 790 2.18 0.40 21.75
CA THR A 790 1.19 -0.68 21.72
C THR A 790 0.45 -0.81 23.06
N LEU A 791 1.15 -0.67 24.18
CA LEU A 791 0.54 -0.65 25.51
C LEU A 791 -0.38 0.57 25.70
N ILE A 792 0.08 1.75 25.28
CA ILE A 792 -0.72 2.98 25.29
C ILE A 792 -1.99 2.79 24.45
N TYR A 793 -1.88 2.20 23.25
CA TYR A 793 -3.04 1.88 22.42
C TYR A 793 -4.05 0.98 23.15
N GLY A 794 -3.58 -0.03 23.89
CA GLY A 794 -4.44 -0.89 24.71
C GLY A 794 -5.21 -0.11 25.78
N LEU A 795 -4.53 0.76 26.53
CA LEU A 795 -5.14 1.60 27.56
C LEU A 795 -6.10 2.64 26.97
N VAL A 796 -5.70 3.31 25.88
CA VAL A 796 -6.56 4.27 25.17
C VAL A 796 -7.81 3.57 24.63
N SER A 797 -7.68 2.35 24.09
CA SER A 797 -8.82 1.53 23.67
C SER A 797 -9.78 1.23 24.83
N LEU A 798 -9.27 0.93 26.02
CA LEU A 798 -10.09 0.72 27.24
C LEU A 798 -10.84 1.99 27.65
N GLN A 799 -10.21 3.17 27.50
CA GLN A 799 -10.87 4.43 27.84
C GLN A 799 -11.89 4.87 26.78
N ILE A 800 -11.58 4.72 25.48
CA ILE A 800 -12.50 4.99 24.36
C ILE A 800 -13.78 4.15 24.48
N TYR A 801 -13.64 2.90 24.95
CA TYR A 801 -14.80 2.07 25.25
C TYR A 801 -15.75 2.78 26.21
N ILE A 802 -15.25 3.37 27.30
CA ILE A 802 -16.07 4.03 28.31
C ILE A 802 -16.62 5.35 27.78
N SER A 803 -15.76 6.24 27.28
CA SER A 803 -16.11 7.61 26.91
C SER A 803 -16.90 7.73 25.61
N ALA A 804 -16.64 6.88 24.62
CA ALA A 804 -17.26 6.97 23.30
C ALA A 804 -18.14 5.77 22.93
N ALA A 805 -18.24 4.76 23.80
CA ALA A 805 -18.97 3.51 23.52
C ALA A 805 -18.48 2.80 22.25
N ILE A 806 -17.16 2.83 22.00
CA ILE A 806 -16.53 2.15 20.86
C ILE A 806 -15.54 1.09 21.38
N LEU A 807 -15.74 -0.17 21.00
CA LEU A 807 -14.77 -1.23 21.29
C LEU A 807 -13.78 -1.33 20.14
N LEU A 808 -12.54 -0.91 20.39
CA LEU A 808 -11.40 -1.12 19.48
C LEU A 808 -10.73 -2.48 19.78
N PRO A 809 -10.65 -3.41 18.81
CA PRO A 809 -9.95 -4.67 19.01
C PRO A 809 -8.45 -4.43 19.17
N TRP A 810 -7.84 -5.18 20.07
CA TRP A 810 -6.43 -4.98 20.42
C TRP A 810 -5.50 -6.13 20.07
N LEU A 811 -5.98 -7.39 20.08
CA LEU A 811 -5.11 -8.56 20.06
C LEU A 811 -4.62 -8.83 18.63
N LEU A 812 -5.56 -9.09 17.70
CA LEU A 812 -5.19 -9.38 16.31
C LEU A 812 -4.53 -8.19 15.60
N PRO A 813 -4.97 -6.93 15.77
CA PRO A 813 -4.28 -5.79 15.18
C PRO A 813 -2.85 -5.62 15.71
N SER A 814 -2.64 -5.69 17.03
CA SER A 814 -1.28 -5.59 17.59
C SER A 814 -0.41 -6.76 17.13
N LEU A 815 -0.95 -7.98 17.11
CA LEU A 815 -0.25 -9.15 16.60
C LEU A 815 0.16 -8.98 15.13
N THR A 816 -0.74 -8.44 14.29
CA THR A 816 -0.44 -8.14 12.87
C THR A 816 0.74 -7.17 12.76
N PHE A 817 0.68 -6.06 13.51
CA PHE A 817 1.73 -5.05 13.52
C PHE A 817 3.10 -5.65 13.90
N TRP A 818 3.14 -6.42 14.99
CA TRP A 818 4.37 -7.04 15.50
C TRP A 818 4.91 -8.16 14.61
N ILE A 819 4.04 -8.92 13.93
CA ILE A 819 4.47 -9.96 12.97
C ILE A 819 5.27 -9.34 11.82
N TYR A 820 4.87 -8.20 11.27
CA TYR A 820 5.63 -7.53 10.20
C TYR A 820 7.04 -7.16 10.66
N ILE A 821 7.15 -6.58 11.87
CA ILE A 821 8.44 -6.21 12.48
C ILE A 821 9.29 -7.46 12.75
N PHE A 822 8.70 -8.50 13.32
CA PHE A 822 9.38 -9.75 13.66
C PHE A 822 9.92 -10.47 12.40
N LEU A 823 9.12 -10.55 11.34
CA LEU A 823 9.54 -11.13 10.06
C LEU A 823 10.73 -10.37 9.45
N TYR A 824 10.78 -9.04 9.62
CA TYR A 824 11.93 -8.23 9.23
C TYR A 824 13.16 -8.52 10.08
N LEU A 825 13.02 -8.62 11.41
CA LEU A 825 14.15 -8.87 12.33
C LEU A 825 14.82 -10.22 12.11
N ILE A 826 14.04 -11.28 11.81
CA ILE A 826 14.59 -12.62 11.54
C ILE A 826 15.34 -12.66 10.21
N ASN A 827 14.93 -11.86 9.23
CA ASN A 827 15.45 -11.99 7.87
C ASN A 827 15.58 -10.62 7.17
N PRO A 828 16.50 -9.76 7.64
CA PRO A 828 16.60 -8.37 7.17
C PRO A 828 16.92 -8.25 5.66
N LYS A 829 17.37 -9.34 5.02
CA LYS A 829 17.73 -9.37 3.59
C LYS A 829 16.65 -9.96 2.67
N SER A 830 15.53 -10.50 3.19
CA SER A 830 14.53 -11.20 2.34
C SER A 830 13.41 -10.32 1.76
N SER A 831 13.38 -9.01 2.02
CA SER A 831 12.37 -8.11 1.45
C SER A 831 12.62 -7.72 -0.01
N TRP A 832 13.64 -8.29 -0.66
CA TRP A 832 14.14 -7.87 -1.98
C TRP A 832 14.26 -9.01 -3.00
N GLY A 833 13.38 -10.02 -2.92
CA GLY A 833 13.36 -11.13 -3.88
C GLY A 833 11.95 -11.59 -4.23
N ASN A 834 11.28 -10.84 -5.10
CA ASN A 834 10.30 -11.23 -6.15
C ASN A 834 9.56 -9.99 -6.68
#